data_AF-A3DDW7-F1
#
_entry.id   AF-A3DDW7-F1
#
_cell.length_a   1.000
_cell.length_b   1.000
_cell.length_c   1.000
_cell.angle_alpha   90.00
_cell.angle_beta   90.00
_cell.angle_gamma   90.00
#
_symmetry.space_group_name_H-M   'P 1'
#
loop_
_entity.id
_entity.type
_entity.pdbx_description
1 polymer ?
#
loop_
_entity_poly.entity_id
_entity_poly.type
_entity_poly.pdbx_seq_one_letter_code
_entity_poly.pdbx_strand_id
1 'polypeptide(L)'
;MKNKRVLAKITALVVLLGVFFVLPSNISQLYADYEVVHDTFEVNFDGWCNLGVDTYLTAVENEGNNGTRGMMVINRSSASDGAYSEKGFYLDGGVEYKYSVFVKHNGTGTETFKLSVSYLDSETEEENKEVIATKDVVAGEWTEISAKYKAPKTAVNITLSITTDSTVDFIFDDVTITRKGMAEANTVYAANAVLKDMYANYFRVGSVLNSGTVNNSSIKALILREFNSITCENEMKPDATLVQSGSTNTNIRVSLNRAASILNFCAQNNIAVRGHTLVWHSQTPQWFFKDNFQDNGNWVSQSVMDQRLESYIKNMFAEIQRQYPSLNLYAYDVVNEAVSDDANRTRYYGGAREPGYGNGRSPWVQIYGDNKFIEKAFTYARKYAPANCKLYYNDYNEYWDHKRDCIASICANLYNKGLLDGVGMQSHINADMNGFSGIQNYKAALQKYINIGCDVQITELDISTENGKFSLQQQADKYKAVFQAAVDINRTSSKGKVTAVCVWGPNDANTWLGSQNAPLLFNANNQPKPAYNAVASIIPQSEWGDGNNPAGGGGGGKPEEPDANGYYYHDTFEGSVGQWTARGPAEVLLSGRTAYKGSESLLVRNRTAAWNGAQRALNPRTFVPGNTYCFSVVASFIEGASSTTFCMKLQYVDGSGTQRYDTIDMKTVGPNQWVHLYNPQYRIPSDATDMYVYVETADDTINFYIDEAIGAVAGTVIEGPAPQPTQPPVLLGDVNGDGTINSTDLTMLKRSVLRAITLTDDAKARADVDKNGSINSTDVLLLSRYLLRVIDKFPVAENPSSSFKYESAVQYRPAPDSYLNPCPQAGRIVKETYTGINGTKSLNVYLPYGYDPNKKYNIFYLMHGGGENENTIFSNDVKLQNILDHAIMNGELEPLIVVTPTFNGGNCTAQNFYQEFRQNVIPFVESKYSTYAESTTPQGIAASRMHRGFGGFSMGGLTTWYVMVNCLDYVAYFMPLSGDYWYGNSPQDKANSIAEAINRSGLSKREYFVFAATGSEDIAYANMNPQIEAMKALPHFDYTSDFSKGNFYFLVAPGATHWWGYVRHYIYDALPYFFHE
;
A
#
# COMPACT_ATOMS: atom_id res chain seq x y z
N MET A 1 -17.02 -36.43 63.65
CA MET A 1 -16.94 -35.43 62.55
C MET A 1 -15.66 -34.57 62.64
N LYS A 2 -14.46 -35.18 62.57
CA LYS A 2 -13.17 -34.45 62.50
C LYS A 2 -12.20 -34.96 61.42
N ASN A 3 -12.54 -36.02 60.69
CA ASN A 3 -11.61 -36.64 59.71
C ASN A 3 -11.90 -36.31 58.23
N LYS A 4 -12.95 -35.52 57.91
CA LYS A 4 -13.24 -35.10 56.52
C LYS A 4 -12.69 -33.71 56.13
N ARG A 5 -12.10 -32.95 57.07
CA ARG A 5 -11.47 -31.64 56.78
C ARG A 5 -9.94 -31.69 56.61
N VAL A 6 -9.30 -32.81 56.92
CA VAL A 6 -7.84 -32.96 56.78
C VAL A 6 -7.47 -33.47 55.39
N LEU A 7 -8.27 -34.36 54.79
CA LEU A 7 -7.96 -34.93 53.47
C LEU A 7 -8.10 -33.91 52.32
N ALA A 8 -9.08 -33.01 52.39
CA ALA A 8 -9.25 -31.94 51.39
C ALA A 8 -8.13 -30.87 51.42
N LYS A 9 -7.43 -30.72 52.55
CA LYS A 9 -6.27 -29.82 52.65
C LYS A 9 -4.98 -30.46 52.12
N ILE A 10 -4.87 -31.80 52.14
CA ILE A 10 -3.68 -32.49 51.62
C ILE A 10 -3.74 -32.58 50.09
N THR A 11 -4.92 -32.74 49.48
CA THR A 11 -5.03 -32.77 48.01
C THR A 11 -4.78 -31.39 47.37
N ALA A 12 -5.14 -30.29 48.04
CA ALA A 12 -4.81 -28.94 47.56
C ALA A 12 -3.32 -28.56 47.77
N LEU A 13 -2.64 -29.16 48.75
CA LEU A 13 -1.22 -28.90 49.02
C LEU A 13 -0.29 -29.70 48.09
N VAL A 14 -0.72 -30.87 47.60
CA VAL A 14 0.04 -31.67 46.63
C VAL A 14 -0.04 -31.11 45.20
N VAL A 15 -1.08 -30.33 44.87
CA VAL A 15 -1.18 -29.61 43.59
C VAL A 15 -0.43 -28.26 43.62
N LEU A 16 -0.15 -27.69 44.80
CA LEU A 16 0.62 -26.45 44.94
C LEU A 16 2.13 -26.63 45.21
N LEU A 17 2.61 -27.85 45.49
CA LEU A 17 4.02 -28.13 45.77
C LEU A 17 4.73 -28.96 44.68
N GLY A 18 4.04 -29.31 43.59
CA GLY A 18 4.57 -30.15 42.50
C GLY A 18 5.06 -29.40 41.25
N VAL A 19 5.20 -28.07 41.30
CA VAL A 19 5.69 -27.25 40.14
C VAL A 19 7.05 -26.59 40.42
N PHE A 20 7.68 -26.88 41.56
CA PHE A 20 9.09 -26.54 41.79
C PHE A 20 9.93 -27.82 41.67
N PHE A 21 10.96 -27.77 40.81
CA PHE A 21 11.94 -28.82 40.48
C PHE A 21 11.61 -29.75 39.28
N VAL A 22 11.65 -29.20 38.06
CA VAL A 22 12.72 -29.48 37.06
C VAL A 22 12.84 -28.23 36.18
N LEU A 23 13.60 -27.25 36.64
CA LEU A 23 14.10 -26.18 35.75
C LEU A 23 15.51 -26.59 35.33
N PRO A 24 15.85 -26.57 34.03
CA PRO A 24 17.24 -26.62 33.63
C PRO A 24 17.93 -25.41 34.26
N SER A 25 18.93 -25.69 35.09
CA SER A 25 19.89 -24.72 35.61
C SER A 25 20.77 -24.23 34.45
N ASN A 26 20.19 -23.40 33.59
CA ASN A 26 20.82 -22.57 32.56
C ASN A 26 19.79 -21.53 32.09
N ILE A 27 19.38 -20.62 32.98
CA ILE A 27 18.81 -19.34 32.57
C ILE A 27 19.85 -18.28 32.91
N SER A 28 20.87 -18.17 32.07
CA SER A 28 21.38 -16.85 31.74
C SER A 28 20.19 -16.08 31.16
N GLN A 29 19.57 -15.20 31.95
CA GLN A 29 18.56 -14.27 31.44
C GLN A 29 19.21 -13.49 30.29
N LEU A 30 18.82 -13.81 29.06
CA LEU A 30 19.26 -13.09 27.87
C LEU A 30 18.62 -11.70 27.91
N TYR A 31 19.38 -10.73 28.43
CA TYR A 31 19.14 -9.32 28.15
C TYR A 31 19.39 -9.10 26.65
N ALA A 32 18.33 -9.03 25.85
CA ALA A 32 18.41 -8.62 24.46
C ALA A 32 18.33 -7.08 24.35
N ASP A 33 18.89 -6.53 23.27
CA ASP A 33 18.70 -5.13 22.91
C ASP A 33 17.24 -4.95 22.44
N TYR A 34 16.50 -4.07 23.10
CA TYR A 34 15.10 -3.71 22.78
C TYR A 34 15.09 -2.37 22.03
N GLU A 35 14.50 -2.37 20.85
CA GLU A 35 14.39 -1.20 19.96
C GLU A 35 13.26 -0.27 20.41
N VAL A 36 13.57 1.01 20.60
CA VAL A 36 12.59 2.04 20.97
C VAL A 36 12.33 3.04 19.85
N VAL A 37 13.26 3.18 18.91
CA VAL A 37 13.16 4.00 17.70
C VAL A 37 13.82 3.25 16.56
N HIS A 38 13.13 3.23 15.43
CA HIS A 38 13.63 2.74 14.15
C HIS A 38 13.02 3.59 13.05
N ASP A 39 13.77 4.58 12.60
CA ASP A 39 13.36 5.43 11.49
C ASP A 39 14.01 4.90 10.21
N THR A 40 13.15 4.51 9.26
CA THR A 40 13.54 3.90 7.98
C THR A 40 13.23 4.83 6.80
N PHE A 41 12.45 5.89 7.04
CA PHE A 41 12.04 6.84 6.02
C PHE A 41 11.24 6.28 4.85
N GLU A 42 10.80 5.02 4.89
CA GLU A 42 10.08 4.38 3.77
C GLU A 42 8.81 5.12 3.36
N VAL A 43 8.13 5.76 4.32
CA VAL A 43 6.87 6.49 4.06
C VAL A 43 6.99 7.96 4.48
N ASN A 44 7.26 8.21 5.76
CA ASN A 44 7.28 9.55 6.33
C ASN A 44 8.72 10.07 6.52
N PHE A 45 8.85 11.29 7.04
CA PHE A 45 10.12 11.87 7.47
C PHE A 45 10.50 11.45 8.91
N ASP A 46 9.68 10.62 9.56
CA ASP A 46 9.93 10.01 10.87
C ASP A 46 10.32 11.00 11.98
N GLY A 47 9.81 12.23 11.89
CA GLY A 47 10.09 13.30 12.85
C GLY A 47 11.46 13.98 12.67
N TRP A 48 12.11 13.80 11.52
CA TRP A 48 13.38 14.46 11.20
C TRP A 48 13.18 15.83 10.57
N CYS A 49 14.03 16.77 10.99
CA CYS A 49 13.95 18.18 10.74
C CYS A 49 15.30 18.71 10.24
N ASN A 50 15.26 19.77 9.44
CA ASN A 50 16.47 20.49 9.05
C ASN A 50 17.06 21.24 10.24
N LEU A 51 18.35 21.03 10.53
CA LEU A 51 19.14 21.84 11.45
C LEU A 51 19.84 22.94 10.64
N GLY A 52 19.47 24.19 10.91
CA GLY A 52 19.81 25.35 10.09
C GLY A 52 18.63 25.74 9.18
N VAL A 53 18.25 27.02 9.18
CA VAL A 53 16.99 27.50 8.57
C VAL A 53 16.92 27.33 7.05
N ASP A 54 18.06 27.35 6.37
CA ASP A 54 18.16 27.20 4.91
C ASP A 54 18.60 25.80 4.47
N THR A 55 18.97 24.93 5.43
CA THR A 55 19.22 23.52 5.19
C THR A 55 17.93 22.86 4.69
N TYR A 56 18.03 22.03 3.65
CA TYR A 56 16.87 21.38 3.05
C TYR A 56 16.96 19.87 3.21
N LEU A 57 15.85 19.26 3.63
CA LEU A 57 15.69 17.82 3.75
C LEU A 57 14.73 17.30 2.70
N THR A 58 15.13 16.23 2.04
CA THR A 58 14.26 15.45 1.17
C THR A 58 14.55 13.97 1.35
N ALA A 59 13.50 13.19 1.50
CA ALA A 59 13.62 11.76 1.38
C ALA A 59 13.77 11.39 -0.10
N VAL A 60 14.66 10.45 -0.40
CA VAL A 60 15.10 10.08 -1.75
C VAL A 60 14.98 8.58 -1.94
N GLU A 61 14.10 8.16 -2.84
CA GLU A 61 13.92 6.76 -3.21
C GLU A 61 15.23 6.17 -3.76
N ASN A 62 15.52 4.93 -3.42
CA ASN A 62 16.64 4.12 -3.92
C ASN A 62 18.05 4.59 -3.54
N GLU A 63 18.17 5.77 -2.95
CA GLU A 63 19.44 6.35 -2.51
C GLU A 63 19.72 6.10 -1.03
N GLY A 64 18.80 5.44 -0.32
CA GLY A 64 18.92 4.98 1.07
C GLY A 64 19.83 3.78 1.24
N ASN A 65 19.97 3.33 2.49
CA ASN A 65 20.80 2.18 2.81
C ASN A 65 20.22 0.92 2.15
N ASN A 66 21.06 0.02 1.63
CA ASN A 66 20.59 -1.16 0.89
C ASN A 66 19.65 -0.87 -0.31
N GLY A 67 19.65 0.35 -0.85
CA GLY A 67 18.82 0.73 -1.99
C GLY A 67 17.36 1.05 -1.63
N THR A 68 17.07 1.34 -0.36
CA THR A 68 15.77 1.79 0.15
C THR A 68 15.62 3.32 0.02
N ARG A 69 14.64 3.91 0.72
CA ARG A 69 14.41 5.35 0.75
C ARG A 69 15.22 5.99 1.88
N GLY A 70 16.17 6.86 1.55
CA GLY A 70 17.04 7.53 2.53
C GLY A 70 16.67 8.99 2.76
N MET A 71 17.19 9.61 3.82
CA MET A 71 17.03 11.04 4.09
C MET A 71 18.25 11.85 3.65
N MET A 72 18.09 12.68 2.62
CA MET A 72 19.13 13.56 2.11
C MET A 72 19.10 14.94 2.77
N VAL A 73 20.28 15.41 3.19
CA VAL A 73 20.52 16.71 3.81
C VAL A 73 21.40 17.53 2.88
N ILE A 74 20.85 18.63 2.36
CA ILE A 74 21.55 19.50 1.40
C ILE A 74 21.49 20.98 1.80
N ASN A 75 22.24 21.80 1.07
CA ASN A 75 22.25 23.27 1.21
C ASN A 75 22.68 23.73 2.63
N ARG A 76 23.62 22.98 3.21
CA ARG A 76 24.22 23.31 4.50
C ARG A 76 25.15 24.52 4.33
N SER A 77 24.97 25.55 5.16
CA SER A 77 25.77 26.78 5.11
C SER A 77 26.96 26.77 6.07
N SER A 78 26.94 25.87 7.05
CA SER A 78 27.96 25.77 8.10
C SER A 78 28.10 24.33 8.62
N ALA A 79 29.20 24.03 9.32
CA ALA A 79 29.42 22.73 9.95
C ALA A 79 28.40 22.41 11.06
N SER A 80 27.76 23.43 11.65
CA SER A 80 26.68 23.25 12.63
C SER A 80 25.34 22.87 11.99
N ASP A 81 25.17 23.10 10.68
CA ASP A 81 23.97 22.71 9.96
C ASP A 81 23.95 21.20 9.71
N GLY A 82 22.76 20.62 9.60
CA GLY A 82 22.59 19.18 9.45
C GLY A 82 21.12 18.77 9.58
N ALA A 83 20.88 17.66 10.27
CA ALA A 83 19.52 17.18 10.57
C ALA A 83 19.36 16.86 12.05
N TYR A 84 18.14 16.99 12.58
CA TYR A 84 17.82 16.60 13.95
C TYR A 84 16.44 15.97 14.07
N SER A 85 16.21 15.21 15.13
CA SER A 85 14.88 14.71 15.50
C SER A 85 14.72 14.70 17.01
N GLU A 86 13.65 15.34 17.50
CA GLU A 86 13.26 15.30 18.91
C GLU A 86 12.54 14.00 19.22
N LYS A 87 13.06 13.20 20.15
CA LYS A 87 12.64 11.82 20.43
C LYS A 87 12.24 11.61 21.90
N GLY A 88 11.93 12.67 22.66
CA GLY A 88 11.66 12.53 24.10
C GLY A 88 10.39 11.75 24.45
N PHE A 89 9.49 11.47 23.50
CA PHE A 89 8.42 10.48 23.70
C PHE A 89 8.93 9.04 23.83
N TYR A 90 10.13 8.75 23.34
CA TYR A 90 10.71 7.40 23.29
C TYR A 90 11.92 7.25 24.22
N LEU A 91 12.53 8.37 24.61
CA LEU A 91 13.79 8.40 25.35
C LEU A 91 13.62 9.09 26.71
N ASP A 92 13.73 8.30 27.78
CA ASP A 92 13.72 8.80 29.16
C ASP A 92 15.12 9.17 29.68
N GLY A 93 15.20 10.26 30.46
CA GLY A 93 16.40 10.64 31.20
C GLY A 93 16.88 9.54 32.17
N GLY A 94 18.19 9.36 32.28
CA GLY A 94 18.80 8.36 33.18
C GLY A 94 18.79 6.92 32.66
N VAL A 95 18.27 6.67 31.46
CA VAL A 95 18.35 5.39 30.76
C VAL A 95 19.49 5.44 29.73
N GLU A 96 20.32 4.38 29.69
CA GLU A 96 21.36 4.24 28.66
C GLU A 96 20.75 3.68 27.38
N TYR A 97 20.98 4.39 26.28
CA TYR A 97 20.59 3.97 24.94
C TYR A 97 21.83 3.78 24.05
N LYS A 98 21.77 2.85 23.10
CA LYS A 98 22.69 2.78 21.96
C LYS A 98 22.02 3.45 20.77
N TYR A 99 22.67 4.48 20.24
CA TYR A 99 22.27 5.20 19.03
C TYR A 99 23.10 4.67 17.87
N SER A 100 22.47 4.39 16.74
CA SER A 100 23.12 4.00 15.49
C SER A 100 22.41 4.67 14.32
N VAL A 101 23.20 5.11 13.33
CA VAL A 101 22.73 5.70 12.09
C VAL A 101 23.66 5.28 10.97
N PHE A 102 23.13 4.90 9.81
CA PHE A 102 23.93 4.75 8.60
C PHE A 102 24.04 6.10 7.89
N VAL A 103 25.23 6.47 7.43
CA VAL A 103 25.49 7.73 6.72
C VAL A 103 26.32 7.49 5.46
N LYS A 104 26.10 8.34 4.44
CA LYS A 104 26.83 8.34 3.16
C LYS A 104 26.98 9.77 2.65
N HIS A 105 28.09 10.06 1.97
CA HIS A 105 28.28 11.31 1.24
C HIS A 105 28.98 11.05 -0.10
N ASN A 106 28.87 11.99 -1.04
CA ASN A 106 29.53 11.93 -2.34
C ASN A 106 30.52 13.10 -2.56
N GLY A 107 30.89 13.79 -1.49
CA GLY A 107 31.91 14.83 -1.49
C GLY A 107 33.32 14.32 -1.80
N THR A 108 34.28 15.24 -1.85
CA THR A 108 35.70 14.91 -2.10
C THR A 108 36.42 14.54 -0.81
N GLY A 109 37.04 13.36 -0.77
CA GLY A 109 37.85 12.91 0.36
C GLY A 109 37.03 12.19 1.43
N THR A 110 37.52 12.24 2.67
CA THR A 110 36.89 11.66 3.85
C THR A 110 36.22 12.78 4.65
N GLU A 111 35.01 12.53 5.13
CA GLU A 111 34.23 13.48 5.92
C GLU A 111 34.06 12.98 7.36
N THR A 112 34.24 13.88 8.33
CA THR A 112 34.07 13.56 9.75
C THR A 112 32.63 13.83 10.16
N PHE A 113 31.86 12.76 10.37
CA PHE A 113 30.49 12.81 10.89
C PHE A 113 30.46 12.90 12.40
N LYS A 114 29.46 13.61 12.92
CA LYS A 114 29.19 13.78 14.35
C LYS A 114 27.74 13.44 14.65
N LEU A 115 27.57 12.56 15.63
CA LEU A 115 26.28 12.30 16.24
C LEU A 115 26.23 13.07 17.56
N SER A 116 25.23 13.94 17.72
CA SER A 116 25.04 14.72 18.95
C SER A 116 23.71 14.39 19.61
N VAL A 117 23.70 14.39 20.94
CA VAL A 117 22.47 14.36 21.73
C VAL A 117 22.36 15.68 22.48
N SER A 118 21.21 16.34 22.34
CA SER A 118 20.83 17.51 23.13
C SER A 118 19.58 17.24 23.95
N TYR A 119 19.44 17.95 25.06
CA TYR A 119 18.29 17.82 25.97
C TYR A 119 18.16 19.08 26.83
N LEU A 120 16.96 19.28 27.39
CA LEU A 120 16.69 20.27 28.43
C LEU A 120 16.80 19.60 29.79
N ASP A 121 17.52 20.20 30.73
CA ASP A 121 17.49 19.73 32.12
C ASP A 121 16.28 20.32 32.85
N SER A 122 15.37 19.47 33.32
CA SER A 122 14.12 19.91 33.95
C SER A 122 14.29 20.57 35.33
N GLU A 123 15.44 20.40 35.99
CA GLU A 123 15.72 21.02 37.30
C GLU A 123 16.43 22.37 37.14
N THR A 124 17.38 22.48 36.21
CA THR A 124 18.16 23.72 36.03
C THR A 124 17.62 24.62 34.93
N GLU A 125 16.72 24.12 34.07
CA GLU A 125 16.19 24.81 32.88
C GLU A 125 17.25 25.17 31.83
N GLU A 126 18.41 24.49 31.83
CA GLU A 126 19.51 24.73 30.90
C GLU A 126 19.52 23.70 29.75
N GLU A 127 19.77 24.16 28.52
CA GLU A 127 19.99 23.28 27.38
C GLU A 127 21.41 22.70 27.38
N ASN A 128 21.51 21.40 27.13
CA ASN A 128 22.77 20.68 27.03
C ASN A 128 22.90 20.05 25.65
N LYS A 129 24.13 19.98 25.12
CA LYS A 129 24.45 19.32 23.85
C LYS A 129 25.81 18.66 23.92
N GLU A 130 25.89 17.38 23.60
CA GLU A 130 27.12 16.60 23.59
C GLU A 130 27.30 15.84 22.28
N VAL A 131 28.53 15.82 21.75
CA VAL A 131 28.89 14.92 20.65
C VAL A 131 29.15 13.54 21.25
N ILE A 132 28.28 12.58 20.94
CA ILE A 132 28.32 11.23 21.51
C ILE A 132 29.09 10.25 20.62
N ALA A 133 29.21 10.53 19.32
CA ALA A 133 30.01 9.76 18.37
C ALA A 133 30.69 10.69 17.36
N THR A 134 31.91 10.34 16.95
CA THR A 134 32.64 10.97 15.86
C THR A 134 33.21 9.87 14.98
N LYS A 135 33.00 9.96 13.67
CA LYS A 135 33.40 8.92 12.72
C LYS A 135 33.82 9.53 11.39
N ASP A 136 35.00 9.17 10.92
CA ASP A 136 35.45 9.47 9.56
C ASP A 136 34.80 8.50 8.56
N VAL A 137 34.21 9.04 7.51
CA VAL A 137 33.45 8.33 6.48
C VAL A 137 34.06 8.64 5.12
N VAL A 138 34.27 7.61 4.29
CA VAL A 138 34.81 7.78 2.94
C VAL A 138 33.69 8.01 1.94
N ALA A 139 33.97 8.81 0.90
CA ALA A 139 32.99 9.12 -0.13
C ALA A 139 32.48 7.86 -0.84
N GLY A 140 31.15 7.79 -1.03
CA GLY A 140 30.47 6.72 -1.76
C GLY A 140 30.10 5.48 -0.93
N GLU A 141 30.56 5.36 0.32
CA GLU A 141 30.29 4.21 1.18
C GLU A 141 29.22 4.51 2.24
N TRP A 142 28.31 3.55 2.43
CA TRP A 142 27.42 3.52 3.60
C TRP A 142 28.21 3.10 4.84
N THR A 143 28.25 3.96 5.85
CA THR A 143 29.00 3.74 7.09
C THR A 143 28.11 3.91 8.30
N GLU A 144 28.10 2.92 9.21
CA GLU A 144 27.43 3.04 10.50
C GLU A 144 28.25 3.96 11.44
N ILE A 145 27.60 4.98 12.00
CA ILE A 145 28.07 5.76 13.14
C ILE A 145 27.21 5.41 14.37
N SER A 146 27.83 4.93 15.45
CA SER A 146 27.10 4.52 16.64
C SER A 146 27.84 4.80 17.95
N ALA A 147 27.08 5.02 19.02
CA ALA A 147 27.59 5.18 20.38
C ALA A 147 26.52 4.84 21.43
N LYS A 148 26.97 4.48 22.63
CA LYS A 148 26.09 4.41 23.81
C LYS A 148 26.13 5.74 24.55
N TYR A 149 24.97 6.21 24.96
CA TYR A 149 24.85 7.45 25.71
C TYR A 149 23.71 7.38 26.73
N LYS A 150 23.91 8.01 27.89
CA LYS A 150 22.93 8.10 28.96
C LYS A 150 22.85 9.54 29.42
N ALA A 151 21.76 10.22 29.06
CA ALA A 151 21.47 11.54 29.59
C ALA A 151 21.20 11.49 31.11
N PRO A 152 21.36 12.61 31.84
CA PRO A 152 20.96 12.70 33.26
C PRO A 152 19.49 12.31 33.48
N LYS A 153 19.14 11.95 34.73
CA LYS A 153 17.75 11.59 35.08
C LYS A 153 16.75 12.73 34.86
N THR A 154 17.23 13.96 34.97
CA THR A 154 16.50 15.22 34.81
C THR A 154 16.38 15.65 33.34
N ALA A 155 17.02 14.93 32.41
CA ALA A 155 16.95 15.26 30.99
C ALA A 155 15.56 14.96 30.41
N VAL A 156 15.00 15.95 29.73
CA VAL A 156 13.78 15.87 28.92
C VAL A 156 14.05 16.41 27.51
N ASN A 157 13.11 16.21 26.58
CA ASN A 157 13.22 16.69 25.19
C ASN A 157 14.49 16.16 24.48
N ILE A 158 14.86 14.91 24.78
CA ILE A 158 16.06 14.29 24.23
C ILE A 158 15.98 14.29 22.70
N THR A 159 16.97 14.91 22.07
CA THR A 159 17.01 15.20 20.64
C THR A 159 18.31 14.67 20.05
N LEU A 160 18.20 13.92 18.95
CA LEU A 160 19.34 13.42 18.19
C LEU A 160 19.66 14.39 17.05
N SER A 161 20.94 14.60 16.74
CA SER A 161 21.37 15.41 15.59
C SER A 161 22.56 14.79 14.87
N ILE A 162 22.62 14.99 13.56
CA ILE A 162 23.67 14.53 12.66
C ILE A 162 24.28 15.73 11.94
N THR A 163 25.59 15.90 12.01
CA THR A 163 26.35 16.93 11.29
C THR A 163 27.67 16.36 10.76
N THR A 164 28.39 17.16 9.95
CA THR A 164 29.79 16.91 9.62
C THR A 164 30.65 18.12 9.99
N ASP A 165 31.98 17.95 10.04
CA ASP A 165 32.92 19.07 10.22
C ASP A 165 33.10 19.95 8.97
N SER A 166 32.26 19.75 7.96
CA SER A 166 32.21 20.47 6.70
C SER A 166 30.79 20.91 6.38
N THR A 167 30.59 21.45 5.17
CA THR A 167 29.26 21.79 4.61
C THR A 167 28.82 20.78 3.56
N VAL A 168 29.42 19.58 3.52
CA VAL A 168 29.10 18.56 2.53
C VAL A 168 27.63 18.12 2.63
N ASP A 169 27.00 17.90 1.48
CA ASP A 169 25.71 17.21 1.43
C ASP A 169 25.90 15.74 1.82
N PHE A 170 24.94 15.18 2.55
CA PHE A 170 24.98 13.78 2.97
C PHE A 170 23.60 13.15 2.98
N ILE A 171 23.57 11.82 3.00
CA ILE A 171 22.38 10.99 3.14
C ILE A 171 22.54 10.17 4.42
N PHE A 172 21.45 9.98 5.15
CA PHE A 172 21.43 9.08 6.29
C PHE A 172 20.17 8.20 6.27
N ASP A 173 20.26 7.06 6.94
CA ASP A 173 19.21 6.04 6.97
C ASP A 173 19.33 5.16 8.22
N ASP A 174 18.34 4.29 8.45
CA ASP A 174 18.31 3.24 9.48
C ASP A 174 18.66 3.78 10.88
N VAL A 175 17.99 4.84 11.32
CA VAL A 175 18.20 5.42 12.65
C VAL A 175 17.64 4.46 13.68
N THR A 176 18.53 3.78 14.39
CA THR A 176 18.18 2.78 15.40
C THR A 176 18.59 3.24 16.79
N ILE A 177 17.64 3.25 17.73
CA ILE A 177 17.92 3.52 19.15
C ILE A 177 17.43 2.35 19.98
N THR A 178 18.33 1.73 20.74
CA THR A 178 18.05 0.53 21.54
C THR A 178 18.41 0.74 23.01
N ARG A 179 17.74 0.02 23.90
CA ARG A 179 18.08 -0.09 25.34
C ARG A 179 18.04 -1.55 25.77
N LYS A 180 18.57 -1.87 26.95
CA LYS A 180 18.41 -3.21 27.53
C LYS A 180 16.98 -3.39 28.06
N GLY A 181 16.29 -4.50 27.74
CA GLY A 181 14.93 -4.76 28.24
C GLY A 181 14.34 -6.12 27.85
N MET A 182 13.28 -6.54 28.55
CA MET A 182 12.47 -7.73 28.20
C MET A 182 11.42 -7.34 27.15
N ALA A 183 11.28 -8.15 26.10
CA ALA A 183 10.21 -8.01 25.11
C ALA A 183 8.85 -8.37 25.75
N GLU A 184 7.86 -7.48 25.66
CA GLU A 184 6.48 -7.79 26.05
C GLU A 184 5.69 -8.35 24.87
N ALA A 185 4.86 -9.35 25.16
CA ALA A 185 4.05 -10.07 24.18
C ALA A 185 2.75 -9.29 23.86
N ASN A 186 2.50 -9.07 22.57
CA ASN A 186 1.23 -8.51 22.10
C ASN A 186 0.08 -9.49 22.33
N THR A 187 -0.98 -9.00 22.96
CA THR A 187 -2.24 -9.72 23.21
C THR A 187 -3.32 -9.26 22.22
N VAL A 188 -4.18 -10.20 21.84
CA VAL A 188 -5.32 -10.04 20.94
C VAL A 188 -6.36 -9.07 21.54
N TYR A 189 -6.86 -8.13 20.73
CA TYR A 189 -7.71 -7.02 21.15
C TYR A 189 -9.17 -7.44 21.39
N ALA A 190 -9.72 -7.03 22.54
CA ALA A 190 -11.14 -6.89 22.83
C ALA A 190 -11.41 -5.40 23.08
N ALA A 191 -12.55 -4.87 22.62
CA ALA A 191 -12.90 -3.46 22.84
C ALA A 191 -12.83 -3.09 24.34
N ASN A 192 -12.10 -2.04 24.66
CA ASN A 192 -11.80 -1.65 26.04
C ASN A 192 -12.73 -0.52 26.52
N ALA A 193 -12.85 -0.35 27.83
CA ALA A 193 -13.60 0.76 28.41
C ALA A 193 -12.81 2.08 28.33
N VAL A 194 -12.60 2.59 27.11
CA VAL A 194 -11.81 3.81 26.79
C VAL A 194 -12.59 4.74 25.86
N LEU A 195 -12.32 6.05 25.91
CA LEU A 195 -13.16 7.06 25.24
C LEU A 195 -13.31 6.83 23.72
N LYS A 196 -12.20 6.59 23.00
CA LYS A 196 -12.24 6.36 21.55
C LYS A 196 -13.12 5.18 21.14
N ASP A 197 -13.15 4.11 21.93
CA ASP A 197 -13.95 2.90 21.64
C ASP A 197 -15.42 3.12 22.01
N MET A 198 -15.67 3.76 23.16
CA MET A 198 -17.02 4.09 23.63
C MET A 198 -17.79 4.95 22.63
N TYR A 199 -17.10 5.88 21.97
CA TYR A 199 -17.68 6.85 21.04
C TYR A 199 -17.40 6.54 19.56
N ALA A 200 -16.81 5.39 19.25
CA ALA A 200 -16.39 5.04 17.88
C ALA A 200 -17.52 5.17 16.85
N ASN A 201 -18.76 4.84 17.20
CA ASN A 201 -19.93 4.94 16.32
C ASN A 201 -20.61 6.32 16.28
N TYR A 202 -20.01 7.29 16.96
CA TYR A 202 -20.56 8.64 17.12
C TYR A 202 -19.65 9.67 16.48
N PHE A 203 -18.43 9.81 17.00
CA PHE A 203 -17.48 10.84 16.61
C PHE A 203 -16.08 10.49 17.12
N ARG A 204 -15.05 11.16 16.58
CA ARG A 204 -13.70 11.12 17.18
C ARG A 204 -13.73 11.74 18.57
N VAL A 205 -12.93 11.19 19.49
CA VAL A 205 -12.66 11.80 20.78
C VAL A 205 -11.19 12.20 20.81
N GLY A 206 -10.96 13.51 20.92
CA GLY A 206 -9.62 14.09 20.76
C GLY A 206 -9.08 14.78 21.99
N SER A 207 -7.77 15.01 21.96
CA SER A 207 -7.05 15.82 22.93
C SER A 207 -6.00 16.69 22.21
N VAL A 208 -5.08 17.28 22.97
CA VAL A 208 -4.06 18.22 22.49
C VAL A 208 -2.68 17.73 22.91
N LEU A 209 -1.71 17.94 22.03
CA LEU A 209 -0.28 17.84 22.34
C LEU A 209 0.41 19.16 21.99
N ASN A 210 1.53 19.42 22.66
CA ASN A 210 2.42 20.55 22.43
C ASN A 210 3.88 20.08 22.59
N SER A 211 4.85 20.95 22.29
CA SER A 211 6.27 20.60 22.36
C SER A 211 6.78 20.21 23.77
N GLY A 212 6.05 20.50 24.84
CA GLY A 212 6.38 20.02 26.18
C GLY A 212 5.79 18.64 26.47
N THR A 213 4.50 18.47 26.22
CA THR A 213 3.74 17.24 26.53
C THR A 213 4.14 16.06 25.65
N VAL A 214 4.67 16.30 24.44
CA VAL A 214 5.23 15.28 23.53
C VAL A 214 6.56 14.67 24.03
N ASN A 215 6.93 14.94 25.29
CA ASN A 215 8.09 14.36 25.97
C ASN A 215 7.70 13.62 27.27
N ASN A 216 6.41 13.46 27.55
CA ASN A 216 5.93 12.82 28.76
C ASN A 216 5.40 11.39 28.48
N SER A 217 6.14 10.38 28.91
CA SER A 217 5.80 8.96 28.73
C SER A 217 4.43 8.56 29.30
N SER A 218 3.98 9.21 30.39
CA SER A 218 2.64 8.95 30.95
C SER A 218 1.52 9.59 30.13
N ILE A 219 1.77 10.76 29.52
CA ILE A 219 0.83 11.38 28.57
C ILE A 219 0.78 10.56 27.28
N LYS A 220 1.91 10.07 26.77
CA LYS A 220 1.94 9.15 25.62
C LYS A 220 0.99 7.96 25.82
N ALA A 221 1.11 7.28 26.97
CA ALA A 221 0.26 6.15 27.32
C ALA A 221 -1.23 6.54 27.47
N LEU A 222 -1.52 7.74 27.98
CA LEU A 222 -2.88 8.28 28.05
C LEU A 222 -3.46 8.52 26.65
N ILE A 223 -2.70 9.15 25.75
CA ILE A 223 -3.14 9.45 24.38
C ILE A 223 -3.45 8.16 23.63
N LEU A 224 -2.52 7.19 23.63
CA LEU A 224 -2.70 5.90 22.94
C LEU A 224 -3.95 5.14 23.43
N ARG A 225 -4.24 5.23 24.73
CA ARG A 225 -5.38 4.54 25.35
C ARG A 225 -6.70 5.20 25.00
N GLU A 226 -6.82 6.52 25.15
CA GLU A 226 -8.11 7.19 25.21
C GLU A 226 -8.52 7.91 23.92
N PHE A 227 -7.55 8.41 23.14
CA PHE A 227 -7.84 9.41 22.11
C PHE A 227 -7.48 8.93 20.70
N ASN A 228 -8.29 9.33 19.72
CA ASN A 228 -8.09 9.01 18.29
C ASN A 228 -8.08 10.27 17.39
N SER A 229 -7.92 11.44 18.02
CA SER A 229 -7.75 12.73 17.37
C SER A 229 -6.77 13.58 18.20
N ILE A 230 -5.83 14.25 17.54
CA ILE A 230 -4.92 15.21 18.16
C ILE A 230 -4.97 16.56 17.43
N THR A 231 -4.84 17.63 18.20
CA THR A 231 -4.56 18.97 17.70
C THR A 231 -3.27 19.46 18.34
N CYS A 232 -2.40 20.09 17.53
CA CYS A 232 -1.22 20.78 18.07
C CYS A 232 -1.68 22.08 18.73
N GLU A 233 -1.32 22.31 19.99
CA GLU A 233 -1.76 23.50 20.72
C GLU A 233 -1.24 24.79 20.05
N ASN A 234 0.00 24.76 19.57
CA ASN A 234 0.66 25.92 18.98
C ASN A 234 1.50 25.61 17.74
N GLU A 235 1.95 24.38 17.58
CA GLU A 235 3.03 23.99 16.68
C GLU A 235 2.64 24.03 15.20
N MET A 236 1.35 24.19 14.89
CA MET A 236 0.82 24.37 13.54
C MET A 236 0.19 25.75 13.29
N LYS A 237 0.34 26.69 14.24
CA LYS A 237 -0.08 28.09 14.05
C LYS A 237 0.87 28.81 13.08
N PRO A 238 0.44 29.95 12.50
CA PRO A 238 1.26 30.63 11.50
C PRO A 238 2.63 31.08 12.02
N ASP A 239 2.76 31.55 13.27
CA ASP A 239 4.07 31.92 13.83
C ASP A 239 5.03 30.74 14.06
N ALA A 240 4.50 29.54 14.30
CA ALA A 240 5.28 28.32 14.45
C ALA A 240 5.69 27.71 13.11
N THR A 241 5.01 28.07 12.03
CA THR A 241 5.15 27.43 10.71
C THR A 241 5.73 28.34 9.64
N LEU A 242 5.50 29.66 9.70
CA LEU A 242 6.03 30.61 8.73
C LEU A 242 7.54 30.81 8.90
N VAL A 243 8.28 30.69 7.81
CA VAL A 243 9.72 30.97 7.75
C VAL A 243 9.94 32.29 7.02
N GLN A 244 10.44 33.30 7.75
CA GLN A 244 10.66 34.64 7.21
C GLN A 244 11.76 34.66 6.13
N SER A 245 12.92 34.04 6.42
CA SER A 245 14.05 34.00 5.48
C SER A 245 13.65 33.33 4.17
N GLY A 246 13.97 33.94 3.03
CA GLY A 246 13.70 33.38 1.70
C GLY A 246 12.23 33.37 1.27
N SER A 247 11.29 33.83 2.09
CA SER A 247 9.89 33.98 1.69
C SER A 247 9.73 35.06 0.64
N THR A 248 8.85 34.79 -0.34
CA THR A 248 8.44 35.73 -1.38
C THR A 248 6.92 35.81 -1.44
N ASN A 249 6.36 36.77 -2.18
CA ASN A 249 4.90 36.95 -2.22
C ASN A 249 4.15 35.71 -2.72
N THR A 250 4.74 34.97 -3.66
CA THR A 250 4.14 33.79 -4.32
C THR A 250 4.76 32.47 -3.87
N ASN A 251 5.75 32.52 -2.97
CA ASN A 251 6.33 31.34 -2.34
C ASN A 251 6.72 31.66 -0.89
N ILE A 252 5.76 31.51 0.01
CA ILE A 252 5.92 31.62 1.46
C ILE A 252 6.53 30.32 1.98
N ARG A 253 7.75 30.40 2.51
CA ARG A 253 8.39 29.23 3.11
C ARG A 253 7.68 28.86 4.41
N VAL A 254 7.45 27.56 4.57
CA VAL A 254 6.86 26.99 5.79
C VAL A 254 7.76 25.90 6.35
N SER A 255 7.64 25.63 7.65
CA SER A 255 8.35 24.57 8.36
C SER A 255 7.39 23.83 9.27
N LEU A 256 7.53 22.50 9.30
CA LEU A 256 6.79 21.63 10.23
C LEU A 256 7.65 21.23 11.44
N ASN A 257 8.85 21.80 11.59
CA ASN A 257 9.84 21.31 12.56
C ASN A 257 9.31 21.31 13.99
N ARG A 258 8.50 22.32 14.35
CA ARG A 258 7.85 22.45 15.65
C ARG A 258 6.80 21.36 15.90
N ALA A 259 6.13 20.89 14.84
CA ALA A 259 5.06 19.89 14.92
C ALA A 259 5.56 18.46 14.63
N ALA A 260 6.79 18.30 14.13
CA ALA A 260 7.30 17.07 13.53
C ALA A 260 7.16 15.85 14.45
N SER A 261 7.56 15.95 15.72
CA SER A 261 7.45 14.84 16.68
C SER A 261 5.99 14.44 16.95
N ILE A 262 5.07 15.41 17.01
CA ILE A 262 3.64 15.19 17.21
C ILE A 262 3.03 14.52 15.97
N LEU A 263 3.30 15.05 14.77
CA LEU A 263 2.79 14.50 13.51
C LEU A 263 3.31 13.08 13.28
N ASN A 264 4.59 12.84 13.56
CA ASN A 264 5.20 11.51 13.47
C ASN A 264 4.52 10.52 14.41
N PHE A 265 4.39 10.87 15.69
CA PHE A 265 3.71 10.03 16.68
C PHE A 265 2.27 9.70 16.24
N CYS A 266 1.54 10.69 15.74
CA CYS A 266 0.16 10.49 15.31
C CYS A 266 0.07 9.56 14.08
N ALA A 267 0.94 9.74 13.09
CA ALA A 267 1.00 8.90 11.89
C ALA A 267 1.32 7.44 12.26
N GLN A 268 2.37 7.21 13.07
CA GLN A 268 2.80 5.88 13.48
C GLN A 268 1.74 5.11 14.30
N ASN A 269 0.85 5.83 15.00
CA ASN A 269 -0.14 5.23 15.90
C ASN A 269 -1.58 5.34 15.39
N ASN A 270 -1.78 5.67 14.11
CA ASN A 270 -3.10 5.82 13.49
C ASN A 270 -4.03 6.80 14.25
N ILE A 271 -3.46 7.89 14.74
CA ILE A 271 -4.19 8.98 15.39
C ILE A 271 -4.40 10.08 14.35
N ALA A 272 -5.65 10.45 14.10
CA ALA A 272 -5.95 11.50 13.14
C ALA A 272 -5.59 12.88 13.70
N VAL A 273 -5.24 13.83 12.83
CA VAL A 273 -4.86 15.19 13.25
C VAL A 273 -5.85 16.22 12.73
N ARG A 274 -6.22 17.17 13.59
CA ARG A 274 -6.85 18.43 13.17
C ARG A 274 -5.74 19.47 12.98
N GLY A 275 -5.62 20.02 11.78
CA GLY A 275 -4.74 21.15 11.53
C GLY A 275 -5.29 22.41 12.19
N HIS A 276 -4.46 23.11 12.96
CA HIS A 276 -4.85 24.30 13.72
C HIS A 276 -3.67 25.28 13.74
N THR A 277 -3.72 26.41 13.04
CA THR A 277 -4.78 26.93 12.15
C THR A 277 -4.15 27.77 11.03
N LEU A 278 -4.79 27.88 9.86
CA LEU A 278 -4.21 28.59 8.72
C LEU A 278 -4.32 30.11 8.81
N VAL A 279 -5.47 30.62 9.27
CA VAL A 279 -5.75 32.06 9.30
C VAL A 279 -6.27 32.43 10.66
N TRP A 280 -5.44 33.17 11.41
CA TRP A 280 -5.82 33.71 12.70
C TRP A 280 -5.27 35.12 12.88
N HIS A 281 -5.97 35.93 13.67
CA HIS A 281 -5.56 37.30 13.95
C HIS A 281 -4.47 37.37 15.04
N SER A 282 -4.37 36.33 15.86
CA SER A 282 -3.31 36.11 16.85
C SER A 282 -2.25 35.16 16.32
N GLN A 283 -1.10 35.10 16.99
CA GLN A 283 0.01 34.16 16.70
C GLN A 283 0.34 34.04 15.21
N THR A 284 0.32 35.17 14.52
CA THR A 284 0.71 35.30 13.12
C THR A 284 1.70 36.45 13.04
N PRO A 285 2.94 36.24 12.55
CA PRO A 285 3.97 37.27 12.59
C PRO A 285 3.58 38.52 11.81
N GLN A 286 3.94 39.69 12.33
CA GLN A 286 3.56 40.96 11.71
C GLN A 286 4.17 41.11 10.31
N TRP A 287 5.41 40.66 10.11
CA TRP A 287 6.12 40.71 8.83
C TRP A 287 5.37 40.06 7.68
N PHE A 288 4.52 39.06 7.96
CA PHE A 288 3.73 38.36 6.94
C PHE A 288 2.80 39.31 6.19
N PHE A 289 2.39 40.40 6.84
CA PHE A 289 1.50 41.41 6.29
C PHE A 289 2.24 42.62 5.70
N LYS A 290 3.58 42.62 5.71
CA LYS A 290 4.40 43.76 5.31
C LYS A 290 5.14 43.55 3.99
N ASP A 291 5.20 44.59 3.16
CA ASP A 291 5.74 44.56 1.79
C ASP A 291 7.16 43.99 1.68
N ASN A 292 8.03 44.34 2.62
CA ASN A 292 9.42 43.92 2.67
C ASN A 292 9.69 42.69 3.56
N PHE A 293 8.66 41.98 4.01
CA PHE A 293 8.78 40.87 4.97
C PHE A 293 9.52 41.27 6.26
N GLN A 294 9.35 42.50 6.74
CA GLN A 294 9.84 42.96 8.05
C GLN A 294 8.67 43.52 8.87
N ASP A 295 8.66 43.33 10.19
CA ASP A 295 7.55 43.76 11.05
C ASP A 295 7.22 45.26 10.92
N ASN A 296 8.26 46.08 10.69
CA ASN A 296 8.16 47.53 10.55
C ASN A 296 7.85 48.03 9.12
N GLY A 297 7.71 47.13 8.14
CA GLY A 297 7.38 47.50 6.76
C GLY A 297 5.95 48.03 6.57
N ASN A 298 5.62 48.41 5.33
CA ASN A 298 4.28 48.91 5.01
C ASN A 298 3.30 47.75 4.87
N TRP A 299 2.04 47.96 5.25
CA TRP A 299 0.97 47.00 4.95
C TRP A 299 0.87 46.75 3.44
N VAL A 300 0.79 45.48 3.06
CA VAL A 300 0.69 45.11 1.64
C VAL A 300 -0.67 45.47 1.03
N SER A 301 -0.76 45.40 -0.30
CA SER A 301 -2.04 45.44 -1.00
C SER A 301 -2.80 44.11 -0.83
N GLN A 302 -4.11 44.14 -1.05
CA GLN A 302 -4.94 42.91 -1.07
C GLN A 302 -4.44 41.89 -2.10
N SER A 303 -3.96 42.35 -3.26
CA SER A 303 -3.44 41.45 -4.30
C SER A 303 -2.17 40.71 -3.85
N VAL A 304 -1.28 41.39 -3.13
CA VAL A 304 -0.08 40.73 -2.57
C VAL A 304 -0.48 39.78 -1.44
N MET A 305 -1.44 40.17 -0.59
CA MET A 305 -1.90 39.29 0.46
C MET A 305 -2.65 38.06 -0.07
N ASP A 306 -3.38 38.17 -1.18
CA ASP A 306 -3.98 37.02 -1.86
C ASP A 306 -2.90 36.02 -2.30
N GLN A 307 -1.79 36.50 -2.87
CA GLN A 307 -0.64 35.65 -3.25
C GLN A 307 -0.03 34.96 -2.03
N ARG A 308 0.21 35.71 -0.94
CA ARG A 308 0.83 35.17 0.27
C ARG A 308 -0.07 34.16 0.98
N LEU A 309 -1.36 34.47 1.08
CA LEU A 309 -2.36 33.59 1.67
C LEU A 309 -2.50 32.29 0.87
N GLU A 310 -2.65 32.38 -0.45
CA GLU A 310 -2.71 31.20 -1.31
C GLU A 310 -1.44 30.36 -1.19
N SER A 311 -0.27 31.00 -1.23
CA SER A 311 1.02 30.32 -1.11
C SER A 311 1.21 29.65 0.24
N TYR A 312 0.86 30.32 1.35
CA TYR A 312 0.97 29.74 2.69
C TYR A 312 0.08 28.50 2.83
N ILE A 313 -1.18 28.60 2.43
CA ILE A 313 -2.14 27.49 2.49
C ILE A 313 -1.67 26.33 1.61
N LYS A 314 -1.26 26.62 0.37
CA LYS A 314 -0.70 25.63 -0.55
C LYS A 314 0.48 24.89 0.05
N ASN A 315 1.45 25.65 0.58
CA ASN A 315 2.70 25.07 1.08
C ASN A 315 2.50 24.31 2.39
N MET A 316 1.57 24.72 3.26
CA MET A 316 1.21 23.95 4.46
C MET A 316 0.67 22.56 4.10
N PHE A 317 -0.31 22.48 3.18
CA PHE A 317 -0.84 21.18 2.75
C PHE A 317 0.21 20.36 1.98
N ALA A 318 1.01 21.00 1.12
CA ALA A 318 2.07 20.33 0.38
C ALA A 318 3.14 19.74 1.30
N GLU A 319 3.60 20.47 2.33
CA GLU A 319 4.60 19.96 3.26
C GLU A 319 4.07 18.86 4.17
N ILE A 320 2.81 18.93 4.61
CA ILE A 320 2.19 17.82 5.37
C ILE A 320 2.12 16.56 4.51
N GLN A 321 1.67 16.69 3.26
CA GLN A 321 1.64 15.56 2.32
C GLN A 321 3.03 15.02 2.00
N ARG A 322 4.03 15.90 1.84
CA ARG A 322 5.40 15.51 1.49
C ARG A 322 6.11 14.79 2.65
N GLN A 323 5.93 15.27 3.87
CA GLN A 323 6.67 14.77 5.04
C GLN A 323 5.91 13.68 5.82
N TYR A 324 4.58 13.71 5.82
CA TYR A 324 3.73 12.78 6.55
C TYR A 324 2.55 12.28 5.70
N PRO A 325 2.80 11.65 4.52
CA PRO A 325 1.74 11.20 3.61
C PRO A 325 0.77 10.20 4.23
N SER A 326 1.21 9.40 5.21
CA SER A 326 0.36 8.44 5.93
C SER A 326 -0.51 9.07 7.02
N LEU A 327 -0.29 10.34 7.37
CA LEU A 327 -1.05 11.03 8.39
C LEU A 327 -2.49 11.25 7.93
N ASN A 328 -3.44 10.82 8.74
CA ASN A 328 -4.84 11.17 8.52
C ASN A 328 -5.12 12.61 8.99
N LEU A 329 -4.80 13.59 8.15
CA LEU A 329 -5.19 15.00 8.32
C LEU A 329 -6.68 15.15 8.00
N TYR A 330 -7.50 14.95 9.02
CA TYR A 330 -8.92 14.69 8.83
C TYR A 330 -9.76 15.98 8.84
N ALA A 331 -9.25 17.03 9.47
CA ALA A 331 -9.88 18.35 9.54
C ALA A 331 -8.83 19.46 9.59
N TYR A 332 -9.20 20.66 9.16
CA TYR A 332 -8.39 21.86 9.37
C TYR A 332 -9.27 23.04 9.78
N ASP A 333 -8.87 23.74 10.83
CA ASP A 333 -9.38 25.06 11.18
C ASP A 333 -8.80 26.07 10.17
N VAL A 334 -9.53 26.33 9.09
CA VAL A 334 -9.06 27.19 7.99
C VAL A 334 -9.00 28.63 8.44
N VAL A 335 -10.06 29.10 9.11
CA VAL A 335 -10.12 30.43 9.71
C VAL A 335 -10.55 30.29 11.16
N ASN A 336 -9.79 30.92 12.05
CA ASN A 336 -10.02 30.93 13.47
C ASN A 336 -10.46 32.34 13.94
N GLU A 337 -11.52 32.40 14.74
CA GLU A 337 -11.93 33.55 15.56
C GLU A 337 -12.03 34.89 14.80
N ALA A 338 -12.57 34.90 13.58
CA ALA A 338 -12.66 36.12 12.79
C ALA A 338 -13.86 37.01 13.16
N VAL A 339 -14.84 36.47 13.88
CA VAL A 339 -16.00 37.23 14.36
C VAL A 339 -15.68 37.87 15.71
N SER A 340 -15.94 39.17 15.81
CA SER A 340 -15.73 39.96 17.03
C SER A 340 -16.75 39.62 18.12
N ASP A 341 -16.31 39.69 19.38
CA ASP A 341 -17.18 39.64 20.57
C ASP A 341 -17.97 40.94 20.79
N ASP A 342 -17.64 42.03 20.09
CA ASP A 342 -18.39 43.29 20.21
C ASP A 342 -19.67 43.25 19.35
N ALA A 343 -20.83 43.43 20.00
CA ALA A 343 -22.13 43.53 19.36
C ALA A 343 -22.21 44.64 18.29
N ASN A 344 -21.47 45.75 18.44
CA ASN A 344 -21.42 46.79 17.40
C ASN A 344 -20.74 46.27 16.13
N ARG A 345 -19.69 45.45 16.27
CA ARG A 345 -18.97 44.85 15.13
C ARG A 345 -19.84 43.83 14.40
N THR A 346 -20.53 42.96 15.12
CA THR A 346 -21.49 42.00 14.53
C THR A 346 -22.69 42.69 13.87
N ARG A 347 -23.20 43.78 14.47
CA ARG A 347 -24.36 44.53 13.94
C ARG A 347 -24.04 45.45 12.77
N TYR A 348 -22.92 46.16 12.80
CA TYR A 348 -22.64 47.26 11.84
C TYR A 348 -21.47 46.97 10.89
N TYR A 349 -20.64 45.97 11.17
CA TYR A 349 -19.42 45.69 10.41
C TYR A 349 -19.34 44.23 9.93
N GLY A 350 -20.47 43.54 9.84
CA GLY A 350 -20.53 42.14 9.36
C GLY A 350 -19.70 41.17 10.20
N GLY A 351 -19.50 41.47 11.48
CA GLY A 351 -18.72 40.64 12.41
C GLY A 351 -17.21 40.90 12.39
N ALA A 352 -16.69 41.72 11.46
CA ALA A 352 -15.25 41.93 11.36
C ALA A 352 -14.66 42.49 12.66
N ARG A 353 -13.54 41.92 13.13
CA ARG A 353 -12.71 42.53 14.18
C ARG A 353 -12.23 43.92 13.79
N GLU A 354 -11.77 44.71 14.75
CA GLU A 354 -11.14 45.99 14.43
C GLU A 354 -9.82 45.79 13.65
N PRO A 355 -9.51 46.62 12.64
CA PRO A 355 -8.25 46.54 11.90
C PRO A 355 -7.07 46.89 12.82
N GLY A 356 -5.98 46.14 12.70
CA GLY A 356 -4.72 46.41 13.40
C GLY A 356 -3.93 45.15 13.71
N TYR A 357 -2.96 45.24 14.62
CA TYR A 357 -2.16 44.10 15.08
C TYR A 357 -2.16 44.04 16.61
N GLY A 358 -2.28 42.83 17.18
CA GLY A 358 -2.33 42.57 18.61
C GLY A 358 -3.62 43.03 19.31
N ASN A 359 -3.78 42.65 20.57
CA ASN A 359 -4.90 43.04 21.45
C ASN A 359 -6.30 42.77 20.86
N GLY A 360 -6.49 41.61 20.22
CA GLY A 360 -7.77 41.22 19.63
C GLY A 360 -8.13 41.92 18.30
N ARG A 361 -7.26 42.78 17.77
CA ARG A 361 -7.38 43.39 16.44
C ARG A 361 -6.86 42.44 15.36
N SER A 362 -7.31 42.63 14.11
CA SER A 362 -7.01 41.72 13.01
C SER A 362 -6.16 42.35 11.91
N PRO A 363 -4.96 41.80 11.62
CA PRO A 363 -4.14 42.24 10.50
C PRO A 363 -4.80 41.86 9.16
N TRP A 364 -5.61 40.81 9.13
CA TRP A 364 -6.43 40.46 7.97
C TRP A 364 -7.44 41.55 7.65
N VAL A 365 -8.16 42.06 8.66
CA VAL A 365 -9.08 43.20 8.47
C VAL A 365 -8.32 44.49 8.12
N GLN A 366 -7.10 44.69 8.64
CA GLN A 366 -6.27 45.83 8.25
C GLN A 366 -5.93 45.84 6.75
N ILE A 367 -5.70 44.67 6.13
CA ILE A 367 -5.43 44.56 4.69
C ILE A 367 -6.73 44.61 3.87
N TYR A 368 -7.73 43.82 4.26
CA TYR A 368 -8.91 43.59 3.44
C TYR A 368 -10.06 44.55 3.73
N GLY A 369 -10.04 45.27 4.84
CA GLY A 369 -11.08 46.22 5.29
C GLY A 369 -12.25 45.58 6.03
N ASP A 370 -12.52 44.28 5.80
CA ASP A 370 -13.58 43.50 6.44
C ASP A 370 -13.25 41.98 6.36
N ASN A 371 -14.23 41.11 6.63
CA ASN A 371 -14.09 39.66 6.64
C ASN A 371 -14.11 38.97 5.25
N LYS A 372 -13.97 39.70 4.13
CA LYS A 372 -13.91 39.09 2.77
C LYS A 372 -12.77 38.07 2.58
N PHE A 373 -11.73 38.13 3.42
CA PHE A 373 -10.63 37.16 3.39
C PHE A 373 -11.04 35.75 3.81
N ILE A 374 -12.16 35.59 4.53
CA ILE A 374 -12.64 34.28 4.97
C ILE A 374 -12.94 33.41 3.76
N GLU A 375 -13.77 33.89 2.83
CA GLU A 375 -14.11 33.12 1.62
C GLU A 375 -12.88 32.82 0.75
N LYS A 376 -11.93 33.76 0.67
CA LYS A 376 -10.64 33.55 -0.04
C LYS A 376 -9.85 32.40 0.58
N ALA A 377 -9.67 32.41 1.91
CA ALA A 377 -8.96 31.36 2.62
C ALA A 377 -9.60 29.98 2.41
N PHE A 378 -10.93 29.88 2.50
CA PHE A 378 -11.64 28.63 2.22
C PHE A 378 -11.58 28.22 0.75
N THR A 379 -11.56 29.17 -0.19
CA THR A 379 -11.38 28.88 -1.62
C THR A 379 -10.01 28.26 -1.87
N TYR A 380 -8.94 28.83 -1.30
CA TYR A 380 -7.59 28.27 -1.41
C TYR A 380 -7.47 26.93 -0.67
N ALA A 381 -8.02 26.82 0.54
CA ALA A 381 -8.00 25.56 1.29
C ALA A 381 -8.75 24.44 0.55
N ARG A 382 -9.92 24.73 -0.05
CA ARG A 382 -10.66 23.75 -0.86
C ARG A 382 -9.87 23.29 -2.10
N LYS A 383 -9.02 24.15 -2.65
CA LYS A 383 -8.15 23.85 -3.79
C LYS A 383 -6.98 22.92 -3.43
N TYR A 384 -6.43 23.03 -2.22
CA TYR A 384 -5.16 22.36 -1.86
C TYR A 384 -5.28 21.29 -0.77
N ALA A 385 -6.35 21.29 0.01
CA ALA A 385 -6.54 20.29 1.05
C ALA A 385 -6.80 18.90 0.45
N PRO A 386 -6.34 17.81 1.09
CA PRO A 386 -6.77 16.46 0.74
C PRO A 386 -8.29 16.35 0.74
N ALA A 387 -8.87 15.55 -0.15
CA ALA A 387 -10.34 15.46 -0.31
C ALA A 387 -11.06 15.00 0.99
N ASN A 388 -10.39 14.20 1.81
CA ASN A 388 -10.87 13.74 3.10
C ASN A 388 -10.62 14.73 4.26
N CYS A 389 -9.84 15.80 4.05
CA CYS A 389 -9.62 16.86 5.03
C CYS A 389 -10.81 17.83 5.03
N LYS A 390 -11.57 17.83 6.13
CA LYS A 390 -12.76 18.66 6.29
C LYS A 390 -12.40 20.07 6.74
N LEU A 391 -12.98 21.07 6.08
CA LEU A 391 -12.64 22.48 6.28
C LEU A 391 -13.60 23.13 7.28
N TYR A 392 -13.04 23.63 8.38
CA TYR A 392 -13.78 24.20 9.49
C TYR A 392 -13.54 25.69 9.66
N TYR A 393 -14.61 26.42 9.98
CA TYR A 393 -14.54 27.75 10.61
C TYR A 393 -14.64 27.54 12.12
N ASN A 394 -13.66 27.98 12.89
CA ASN A 394 -13.54 27.71 14.33
C ASN A 394 -13.62 29.01 15.16
N ASP A 395 -14.40 29.03 16.25
CA ASP A 395 -14.58 30.22 17.09
C ASP A 395 -15.02 29.89 18.53
N TYR A 396 -14.75 30.80 19.48
CA TYR A 396 -15.25 30.77 20.86
C TYR A 396 -16.45 31.70 21.07
N ASN A 397 -17.06 31.66 22.26
CA ASN A 397 -18.30 32.37 22.57
C ASN A 397 -19.38 32.11 21.50
N GLU A 398 -19.27 30.96 20.85
CA GLU A 398 -20.03 30.53 19.68
C GLU A 398 -21.50 30.26 20.03
N TYR A 399 -21.82 30.30 21.31
CA TYR A 399 -23.17 30.18 21.87
C TYR A 399 -23.78 31.52 22.31
N TRP A 400 -23.01 32.61 22.25
CA TRP A 400 -23.51 33.95 22.56
C TRP A 400 -24.32 34.51 21.39
N ASP A 401 -25.58 34.88 21.63
CA ASP A 401 -26.59 35.23 20.63
C ASP A 401 -26.08 35.99 19.38
N HIS A 402 -25.54 37.20 19.54
CA HIS A 402 -25.15 38.06 18.43
C HIS A 402 -23.92 37.53 17.69
N LYS A 403 -23.00 36.87 18.40
CA LYS A 403 -21.81 36.24 17.82
C LYS A 403 -22.19 34.97 17.06
N ARG A 404 -22.97 34.10 17.69
CA ARG A 404 -23.54 32.87 17.13
C ARG A 404 -24.28 33.14 15.82
N ASP A 405 -25.14 34.15 15.80
CA ASP A 405 -25.94 34.47 14.62
C ASP A 405 -25.08 34.99 13.46
N CYS A 406 -24.02 35.75 13.77
CA CYS A 406 -23.02 36.17 12.78
C CYS A 406 -22.22 34.98 12.24
N ILE A 407 -21.71 34.10 13.12
CA ILE A 407 -20.97 32.89 12.75
C ILE A 407 -21.83 31.99 11.85
N ALA A 408 -23.07 31.69 12.26
CA ALA A 408 -23.97 30.84 11.50
C ALA A 408 -24.27 31.40 10.10
N SER A 409 -24.41 32.72 9.97
CA SER A 409 -24.62 33.39 8.68
C SER A 409 -23.42 33.24 7.74
N ILE A 410 -22.21 33.48 8.25
CA ILE A 410 -20.96 33.31 7.49
C ILE A 410 -20.80 31.85 7.06
N CYS A 411 -20.96 30.91 8.00
CA CYS A 411 -20.74 29.49 7.72
C CYS A 411 -21.78 28.93 6.75
N ALA A 412 -23.05 29.34 6.86
CA ALA A 412 -24.08 28.95 5.89
C ALA A 412 -23.78 29.45 4.48
N ASN A 413 -23.23 30.67 4.33
CA ASN A 413 -22.80 31.18 3.03
C ASN A 413 -21.69 30.31 2.42
N LEU A 414 -20.65 30.00 3.20
CA LEU A 414 -19.53 29.18 2.75
C LEU A 414 -19.95 27.73 2.45
N TYR A 415 -20.78 27.14 3.30
CA TYR A 415 -21.31 25.79 3.11
C TYR A 415 -22.13 25.67 1.82
N ASN A 416 -23.03 26.63 1.58
CA ASN A 416 -23.85 26.64 0.36
C ASN A 416 -23.03 26.87 -0.92
N LYS A 417 -21.80 27.38 -0.81
CA LYS A 417 -20.83 27.49 -1.91
C LYS A 417 -19.94 26.24 -2.09
N GLY A 418 -20.11 25.21 -1.26
CA GLY A 418 -19.25 24.02 -1.26
C GLY A 418 -17.85 24.25 -0.69
N LEU A 419 -17.64 25.37 0.02
CA LEU A 419 -16.32 25.77 0.51
C LEU A 419 -16.05 25.29 1.94
N LEU A 420 -17.07 25.19 2.79
CA LEU A 420 -16.96 24.77 4.19
C LEU A 420 -17.66 23.43 4.44
N ASP A 421 -17.06 22.58 5.27
CA ASP A 421 -17.64 21.29 5.67
C ASP A 421 -18.32 21.35 7.04
N GLY A 422 -17.83 22.19 7.96
CA GLY A 422 -18.43 22.30 9.29
C GLY A 422 -18.03 23.52 10.12
N VAL A 423 -18.68 23.65 11.27
CA VAL A 423 -18.42 24.68 12.28
C VAL A 423 -17.68 24.07 13.47
N GLY A 424 -16.54 24.66 13.83
CA GLY A 424 -15.79 24.35 15.03
C GLY A 424 -16.31 25.18 16.20
N MET A 425 -16.87 24.51 17.20
CA MET A 425 -17.28 25.09 18.47
C MET A 425 -16.13 24.91 19.46
N GLN A 426 -15.33 25.96 19.68
CA GLN A 426 -14.18 25.87 20.60
C GLN A 426 -14.60 25.38 21.98
N SER A 427 -15.74 25.85 22.50
CA SER A 427 -16.33 25.35 23.74
C SER A 427 -15.47 25.59 24.98
N HIS A 428 -14.74 26.70 25.03
CA HIS A 428 -14.21 27.23 26.28
C HIS A 428 -15.37 27.70 27.17
N ILE A 429 -15.74 26.89 28.15
CA ILE A 429 -16.93 27.10 28.99
C ILE A 429 -16.60 26.94 30.48
N ASN A 430 -17.56 27.26 31.35
CA ASN A 430 -17.44 27.01 32.78
C ASN A 430 -18.34 25.83 33.21
N ALA A 431 -18.20 25.42 34.46
CA ALA A 431 -18.98 24.33 35.05
C ALA A 431 -20.42 24.70 35.45
N ASP A 432 -20.89 25.92 35.13
CA ASP A 432 -22.29 26.31 35.38
C ASP A 432 -23.22 25.62 34.38
N MET A 433 -24.30 24.99 34.85
CA MET A 433 -25.32 24.42 33.97
C MET A 433 -26.18 25.51 33.31
N ASN A 434 -26.20 26.71 33.88
CA ASN A 434 -26.96 27.87 33.46
C ASN A 434 -26.01 29.02 33.05
N GLY A 435 -26.59 30.21 32.84
CA GLY A 435 -25.81 31.42 32.55
C GLY A 435 -25.28 31.48 31.11
N PHE A 436 -24.22 32.28 30.92
CA PHE A 436 -23.67 32.65 29.62
C PHE A 436 -23.34 31.42 28.74
N SER A 437 -22.55 30.48 29.28
CA SER A 437 -22.17 29.23 28.63
C SER A 437 -22.97 28.02 29.12
N GLY A 438 -24.16 28.26 29.68
CA GLY A 438 -25.06 27.21 30.18
C GLY A 438 -25.55 26.28 29.07
N ILE A 439 -25.98 25.08 29.45
CA ILE A 439 -26.31 24.02 28.48
C ILE A 439 -27.43 24.41 27.52
N GLN A 440 -28.36 25.26 27.94
CA GLN A 440 -29.42 25.77 27.08
C GLN A 440 -28.88 26.59 25.90
N ASN A 441 -27.98 27.55 26.17
CA ASN A 441 -27.37 28.38 25.14
C ASN A 441 -26.48 27.52 24.23
N TYR A 442 -25.71 26.62 24.83
CA TYR A 442 -24.84 25.70 24.12
C TYR A 442 -25.61 24.80 23.14
N LYS A 443 -26.67 24.12 23.60
CA LYS A 443 -27.53 23.29 22.73
C LYS A 443 -28.24 24.09 21.65
N ALA A 444 -28.68 25.32 21.96
CA ALA A 444 -29.31 26.20 20.97
C ALA A 444 -28.33 26.58 19.84
N ALA A 445 -27.07 26.81 20.16
CA ALA A 445 -26.02 27.09 19.18
C ALA A 445 -25.66 25.85 18.36
N LEU A 446 -25.39 24.73 19.02
CA LEU A 446 -25.14 23.44 18.37
C LEU A 446 -26.25 23.11 17.36
N GLN A 447 -27.52 23.21 17.79
CA GLN A 447 -28.66 22.96 16.90
C GLN A 447 -28.70 23.95 15.72
N LYS A 448 -28.41 25.23 15.96
CA LYS A 448 -28.38 26.25 14.90
C LYS A 448 -27.34 25.93 13.83
N TYR A 449 -26.15 25.50 14.23
CA TYR A 449 -25.08 25.12 13.29
C TYR A 449 -25.43 23.84 12.54
N ILE A 450 -25.94 22.80 13.22
CA ILE A 450 -26.39 21.56 12.58
C ILE A 450 -27.50 21.83 11.55
N ASN A 451 -28.40 22.78 11.82
CA ASN A 451 -29.50 23.15 10.91
C ASN A 451 -29.03 23.83 9.62
N ILE A 452 -27.77 24.27 9.52
CA ILE A 452 -27.17 24.72 8.25
C ILE A 452 -27.07 23.54 7.27
N GLY A 453 -26.93 22.32 7.79
CA GLY A 453 -26.71 21.09 7.04
C GLY A 453 -25.24 20.69 6.93
N CYS A 454 -24.32 21.52 7.43
CA CYS A 454 -22.91 21.20 7.62
C CYS A 454 -22.70 20.37 8.90
N ASP A 455 -21.50 19.82 9.06
CA ASP A 455 -21.12 19.13 10.30
C ASP A 455 -20.70 20.13 11.39
N VAL A 456 -20.55 19.62 12.61
CA VAL A 456 -19.99 20.35 13.75
C VAL A 456 -18.84 19.54 14.35
N GLN A 457 -17.81 20.23 14.85
CA GLN A 457 -16.84 19.67 15.78
C GLN A 457 -16.82 20.50 17.04
N ILE A 458 -16.75 19.83 18.19
CA ILE A 458 -16.43 20.47 19.47
C ILE A 458 -14.91 20.38 19.60
N THR A 459 -14.21 21.50 19.49
CA THR A 459 -12.81 21.51 19.05
C THR A 459 -11.80 21.74 20.17
N GLU A 460 -12.16 22.50 21.21
CA GLU A 460 -11.24 22.98 22.24
C GLU A 460 -11.88 22.92 23.63
N LEU A 461 -12.67 21.86 23.90
CA LEU A 461 -13.49 21.78 25.10
C LEU A 461 -12.63 21.79 26.37
N ASP A 462 -12.89 22.77 27.22
CA ASP A 462 -12.47 22.81 28.59
C ASP A 462 -13.59 23.39 29.45
N ILE A 463 -13.69 22.93 30.71
CA ILE A 463 -14.78 23.31 31.61
C ILE A 463 -14.19 23.87 32.89
N SER A 464 -13.93 25.18 32.90
CA SER A 464 -13.32 25.87 34.03
C SER A 464 -14.15 25.74 35.32
N THR A 465 -13.47 25.42 36.43
CA THR A 465 -14.04 25.54 37.77
C THR A 465 -14.02 26.96 38.33
N GLU A 466 -13.49 27.92 37.56
CA GLU A 466 -13.33 29.34 37.93
C GLU A 466 -12.64 29.49 39.29
N ASN A 467 -11.40 28.97 39.36
CA ASN A 467 -10.54 28.98 40.55
C ASN A 467 -11.24 28.40 41.80
N GLY A 468 -11.90 27.25 41.63
CA GLY A 468 -12.60 26.53 42.71
C GLY A 468 -13.99 27.04 43.07
N LYS A 469 -14.55 28.02 42.33
CA LYS A 469 -15.94 28.46 42.50
C LYS A 469 -16.94 27.33 42.25
N PHE A 470 -16.66 26.46 41.27
CA PHE A 470 -17.47 25.30 40.96
C PHE A 470 -16.80 24.00 41.42
N SER A 471 -17.60 23.04 41.89
CA SER A 471 -17.11 21.72 42.27
C SER A 471 -16.79 20.84 41.07
N LEU A 472 -15.96 19.81 41.28
CA LEU A 472 -15.69 18.78 40.26
C LEU A 472 -16.95 18.00 39.85
N GLN A 473 -17.97 17.93 40.71
CA GLN A 473 -19.24 17.29 40.37
C GLN A 473 -20.05 18.14 39.39
N GLN A 474 -20.10 19.47 39.60
CA GLN A 474 -20.75 20.38 38.63
C GLN A 474 -20.02 20.34 37.28
N GLN A 475 -18.70 20.29 37.30
CA GLN A 475 -17.91 20.07 36.08
C GLN A 475 -18.27 18.74 35.42
N ALA A 476 -18.40 17.66 36.18
CA ALA A 476 -18.77 16.34 35.65
C ALA A 476 -20.15 16.35 34.99
N ASP A 477 -21.12 17.01 35.64
CA ASP A 477 -22.48 17.17 35.10
C ASP A 477 -22.46 17.97 33.79
N LYS A 478 -21.65 19.04 33.72
CA LYS A 478 -21.51 19.87 32.52
C LYS A 478 -20.83 19.11 31.38
N TYR A 479 -19.74 18.37 31.64
CA TYR A 479 -19.10 17.50 30.65
C TYR A 479 -20.08 16.47 30.11
N LYS A 480 -20.82 15.79 31.00
CA LYS A 480 -21.83 14.82 30.61
C LYS A 480 -22.89 15.45 29.70
N ALA A 481 -23.36 16.64 30.05
CA ALA A 481 -24.39 17.34 29.27
C ALA A 481 -23.91 17.75 27.87
N VAL A 482 -22.66 18.19 27.72
CA VAL A 482 -22.07 18.56 26.42
C VAL A 482 -21.92 17.32 25.52
N PHE A 483 -21.32 16.24 26.02
CA PHE A 483 -21.20 14.98 25.26
C PHE A 483 -22.57 14.39 24.92
N GLN A 484 -23.51 14.40 25.87
CA GLN A 484 -24.88 13.94 25.64
C GLN A 484 -25.57 14.75 24.53
N ALA A 485 -25.37 16.07 24.48
CA ALA A 485 -25.94 16.89 23.42
C ALA A 485 -25.40 16.52 22.03
N ALA A 486 -24.10 16.24 21.90
CA ALA A 486 -23.51 15.76 20.65
C ALA A 486 -24.06 14.38 20.24
N VAL A 487 -24.18 13.46 21.20
CA VAL A 487 -24.80 12.13 21.01
C VAL A 487 -26.25 12.25 20.55
N ASP A 488 -27.04 13.11 21.20
CA ASP A 488 -28.44 13.37 20.86
C ASP A 488 -28.58 13.90 19.43
N ILE A 489 -27.71 14.82 19.00
CA ILE A 489 -27.67 15.32 17.62
C ILE A 489 -27.39 14.18 16.63
N ASN A 490 -26.40 13.34 16.91
CA ASN A 490 -26.05 12.25 15.99
C ASN A 490 -27.15 11.20 15.87
N ARG A 491 -27.95 11.00 16.92
CA ARG A 491 -29.13 10.13 16.90
C ARG A 491 -30.32 10.74 16.16
N THR A 492 -30.40 12.07 16.04
CA THR A 492 -31.61 12.76 15.55
C THR A 492 -31.45 13.40 14.17
N SER A 493 -30.31 14.01 13.88
CA SER A 493 -30.07 14.70 12.61
C SER A 493 -29.80 13.70 11.48
N SER A 494 -30.38 13.89 10.30
CA SER A 494 -30.15 13.04 9.13
C SER A 494 -29.03 13.55 8.21
N LYS A 495 -28.60 14.81 8.36
CA LYS A 495 -27.61 15.46 7.47
C LYS A 495 -26.33 15.84 8.22
N GLY A 496 -26.33 16.98 8.91
CA GLY A 496 -25.19 17.44 9.71
C GLY A 496 -25.02 16.60 10.97
N LYS A 497 -23.79 16.24 11.31
CA LYS A 497 -23.44 15.46 12.50
C LYS A 497 -22.40 16.20 13.34
N VAL A 498 -22.32 15.87 14.63
CA VAL A 498 -21.11 16.12 15.40
C VAL A 498 -20.11 15.04 15.07
N THR A 499 -18.93 15.41 14.57
CA THR A 499 -17.94 14.46 14.04
C THR A 499 -16.67 14.33 14.88
N ALA A 500 -16.43 15.27 15.79
CA ALA A 500 -15.38 15.19 16.79
C ALA A 500 -15.77 15.94 18.06
N VAL A 501 -15.33 15.43 19.21
CA VAL A 501 -15.34 16.11 20.50
C VAL A 501 -13.94 16.03 21.09
N CYS A 502 -13.24 17.17 21.10
CA CYS A 502 -11.85 17.28 21.50
C CYS A 502 -11.73 18.15 22.76
N VAL A 503 -10.99 17.68 23.75
CA VAL A 503 -10.69 18.46 24.97
C VAL A 503 -9.35 19.18 24.83
N TRP A 504 -9.26 20.44 25.26
CA TRP A 504 -8.09 21.30 25.04
C TRP A 504 -6.96 21.10 26.06
N GLY A 505 -6.44 19.88 26.07
CA GLY A 505 -5.32 19.45 26.92
C GLY A 505 -5.49 18.01 27.40
N PRO A 506 -4.40 17.29 27.68
CA PRO A 506 -4.47 15.90 28.13
C PRO A 506 -4.88 15.76 29.60
N ASN A 507 -4.51 16.73 30.46
CA ASN A 507 -4.78 16.70 31.90
C ASN A 507 -4.68 18.10 32.55
N ASP A 508 -5.15 18.26 33.78
CA ASP A 508 -5.17 19.53 34.51
C ASP A 508 -3.79 20.19 34.77
N ALA A 509 -2.68 19.45 34.64
CA ALA A 509 -1.34 20.05 34.73
C ALA A 509 -0.91 20.72 33.41
N ASN A 510 -1.60 20.43 32.30
CA ASN A 510 -1.26 20.87 30.96
C ASN A 510 -2.48 21.54 30.31
N THR A 511 -2.86 22.70 30.85
CA THR A 511 -4.01 23.50 30.43
C THR A 511 -3.64 24.97 30.35
N TRP A 512 -3.99 25.63 29.24
CA TRP A 512 -3.74 27.06 29.03
C TRP A 512 -4.44 27.97 30.06
N LEU A 513 -5.57 27.53 30.63
CA LEU A 513 -6.28 28.25 31.71
C LEU A 513 -5.56 28.26 33.06
N GLY A 514 -4.49 27.47 33.23
CA GLY A 514 -3.82 27.24 34.52
C GLY A 514 -4.53 26.20 35.40
N SER A 515 -3.75 25.38 36.11
CA SER A 515 -4.23 24.22 36.87
C SER A 515 -5.21 24.53 37.98
N GLN A 516 -5.23 25.76 38.49
CA GLN A 516 -6.19 26.20 39.51
C GLN A 516 -7.65 26.14 39.03
N ASN A 517 -7.88 26.13 37.71
CA ASN A 517 -9.19 25.96 37.11
C ASN A 517 -9.59 24.50 36.91
N ALA A 518 -8.67 23.55 37.07
CA ALA A 518 -8.84 22.11 36.93
C ALA A 518 -9.84 21.69 35.83
N PRO A 519 -9.65 22.10 34.55
CA PRO A 519 -10.75 22.16 33.60
C PRO A 519 -10.96 20.90 32.75
N LEU A 520 -10.11 19.87 32.87
CA LEU A 520 -10.03 18.74 31.94
C LEU A 520 -10.53 17.41 32.54
N LEU A 521 -10.43 16.31 31.78
CA LEU A 521 -10.95 14.99 32.16
C LEU A 521 -10.04 14.20 33.12
N PHE A 522 -8.75 14.51 33.15
CA PHE A 522 -7.74 13.82 33.95
C PHE A 522 -7.01 14.80 34.86
N ASN A 523 -6.64 14.35 36.07
CA ASN A 523 -5.82 15.15 36.97
C ASN A 523 -4.33 15.14 36.55
N ALA A 524 -3.48 15.88 37.26
CA ALA A 524 -2.03 15.97 36.98
C ALA A 524 -1.29 14.63 36.88
N ASN A 525 -1.82 13.56 37.49
CA ASN A 525 -1.24 12.22 37.49
C ASN A 525 -1.90 11.28 36.48
N ASN A 526 -2.62 11.83 35.48
CA ASN A 526 -3.40 11.11 34.48
C ASN A 526 -4.47 10.16 35.05
N GLN A 527 -4.94 10.42 36.28
CA GLN A 527 -6.02 9.66 36.87
C GLN A 527 -7.38 10.24 36.43
N PRO A 528 -8.37 9.39 36.10
CA PRO A 528 -9.70 9.82 35.73
C PRO A 528 -10.36 10.68 36.82
N LYS A 529 -10.90 11.84 36.43
CA LYS A 529 -11.71 12.71 37.31
C LYS A 529 -13.18 12.29 37.29
N PRO A 530 -14.04 12.83 38.18
CA PRO A 530 -15.49 12.65 38.10
C PRO A 530 -16.07 12.93 36.71
N ALA A 531 -15.52 13.92 36.00
CA ALA A 531 -15.91 14.26 34.63
C ALA A 531 -15.67 13.12 33.62
N TYR A 532 -14.50 12.45 33.67
CA TYR A 532 -14.24 11.28 32.85
C TYR A 532 -15.29 10.19 33.09
N ASN A 533 -15.54 9.86 34.36
CA ASN A 533 -16.51 8.82 34.72
C ASN A 533 -17.93 9.16 34.23
N ALA A 534 -18.31 10.44 34.29
CA ALA A 534 -19.60 10.90 33.82
C ALA A 534 -19.74 10.75 32.29
N VAL A 535 -18.70 11.11 31.52
CA VAL A 535 -18.64 10.94 30.05
C VAL A 535 -18.60 9.46 29.66
N ALA A 536 -17.83 8.63 30.37
CA ALA A 536 -17.72 7.20 30.12
C ALA A 536 -19.02 6.42 30.37
N SER A 537 -19.99 7.02 31.08
CA SER A 537 -21.29 6.41 31.40
C SER A 537 -22.39 6.63 30.35
N ILE A 538 -22.14 7.42 29.30
CA ILE A 538 -23.17 7.87 28.37
C ILE A 538 -23.57 6.78 27.36
N ILE A 539 -22.58 6.10 26.77
CA ILE A 539 -22.82 5.11 25.71
C ILE A 539 -22.86 3.70 26.29
N PRO A 540 -23.94 2.93 26.08
CA PRO A 540 -24.00 1.54 26.53
C PRO A 540 -22.99 0.69 25.76
N GLN A 541 -22.43 -0.33 26.42
CA GLN A 541 -21.37 -1.18 25.86
C GLN A 541 -21.72 -1.83 24.51
N SER A 542 -23.00 -2.10 24.26
CA SER A 542 -23.48 -2.66 22.98
C SER A 542 -23.29 -1.74 21.78
N GLU A 543 -23.04 -0.45 22.01
CA GLU A 543 -22.84 0.56 20.96
C GLU A 543 -21.37 0.98 20.83
N TRP A 544 -20.46 0.39 21.60
CA TRP A 544 -19.02 0.63 21.45
C TRP A 544 -18.52 0.03 20.13
N GLY A 545 -17.41 0.56 19.62
CA GLY A 545 -16.77 0.09 18.40
C GLY A 545 -15.25 0.20 18.48
N ASP A 546 -14.59 0.08 17.33
CA ASP A 546 -13.14 0.26 17.24
C ASP A 546 -12.80 1.75 17.14
N GLY A 547 -12.22 2.31 18.21
CA GLY A 547 -11.81 3.70 18.25
C GLY A 547 -10.71 4.06 17.25
N ASN A 548 -9.94 3.10 16.74
CA ASN A 548 -8.95 3.36 15.69
C ASN A 548 -9.63 3.46 14.31
N ASN A 549 -10.86 2.95 14.17
CA ASN A 549 -11.68 2.97 12.96
C ASN A 549 -13.10 3.52 13.21
N PRO A 550 -13.25 4.80 13.65
CA PRO A 550 -14.54 5.34 14.06
C PRO A 550 -15.50 5.53 12.89
N ALA A 551 -16.77 5.13 13.06
CA ALA A 551 -17.85 5.41 12.13
C ALA A 551 -18.37 6.85 12.33
N GLY A 552 -18.34 7.67 11.28
CA GLY A 552 -18.97 9.00 11.28
C GLY A 552 -18.11 10.18 11.74
N GLY A 553 -16.84 9.99 12.11
CA GLY A 553 -15.91 11.09 12.35
C GLY A 553 -15.38 11.65 11.03
N GLY A 554 -16.02 12.70 10.48
CA GLY A 554 -15.73 13.38 9.20
C GLY A 554 -14.25 13.66 8.91
N GLY A 555 -13.57 12.64 8.37
CA GLY A 555 -12.14 12.63 8.05
C GLY A 555 -11.49 11.28 8.38
N GLY A 556 -12.22 10.41 9.07
CA GLY A 556 -12.63 9.16 8.44
C GLY A 556 -13.31 9.42 7.10
N GLY A 557 -12.60 9.89 6.06
CA GLY A 557 -13.19 10.24 4.77
C GLY A 557 -14.26 9.22 4.42
N LYS A 558 -15.51 9.68 4.22
CA LYS A 558 -16.47 8.80 3.58
C LYS A 558 -15.79 8.28 2.30
N PRO A 559 -16.00 7.01 1.92
CA PRO A 559 -15.70 6.59 0.56
C PRO A 559 -16.17 7.73 -0.37
N GLU A 560 -15.30 8.21 -1.26
CA GLU A 560 -15.76 9.13 -2.30
C GLU A 560 -16.93 8.42 -2.99
N GLU A 561 -18.09 9.06 -3.01
CA GLU A 561 -19.22 8.50 -3.74
C GLU A 561 -18.98 8.82 -5.22
N PRO A 562 -19.18 7.84 -6.12
CA PRO A 562 -18.98 8.07 -7.53
C PRO A 562 -19.98 9.13 -8.03
N ASP A 563 -19.55 9.98 -8.96
CA ASP A 563 -20.42 10.97 -9.59
C ASP A 563 -21.52 10.32 -10.45
N ALA A 564 -22.32 11.14 -11.14
CA ALA A 564 -23.41 10.64 -11.99
C ALA A 564 -22.93 9.73 -13.15
N ASN A 565 -21.64 9.79 -13.51
CA ASN A 565 -21.01 8.97 -14.53
C ASN A 565 -20.33 7.72 -13.95
N GLY A 566 -20.37 7.53 -12.63
CA GLY A 566 -19.69 6.43 -11.95
C GLY A 566 -18.24 6.74 -11.58
N TYR A 567 -17.78 7.99 -11.68
CA TYR A 567 -16.38 8.37 -11.47
C TYR A 567 -16.12 8.78 -10.03
N TYR A 568 -15.17 8.13 -9.38
CA TYR A 568 -14.61 8.54 -8.09
C TYR A 568 -13.68 9.74 -8.25
N TYR A 569 -12.90 9.77 -9.33
CA TYR A 569 -12.16 10.96 -9.79
C TYR A 569 -12.09 11.00 -11.31
N HIS A 570 -11.98 12.21 -11.86
CA HIS A 570 -11.75 12.48 -13.29
C HIS A 570 -10.83 13.69 -13.41
N ASP A 571 -9.54 13.44 -13.64
CA ASP A 571 -8.54 14.49 -13.86
C ASP A 571 -8.39 14.74 -15.37
N THR A 572 -8.87 15.90 -15.83
CA THR A 572 -8.78 16.35 -17.23
C THR A 572 -7.53 17.18 -17.51
N PHE A 573 -6.79 17.54 -16.47
CA PHE A 573 -5.59 18.39 -16.53
C PHE A 573 -5.77 19.80 -17.14
N GLU A 574 -7.01 20.32 -17.16
CA GLU A 574 -7.29 21.69 -17.59
C GLU A 574 -7.06 22.67 -16.41
N GLY A 575 -5.90 23.33 -16.38
CA GLY A 575 -5.53 24.31 -15.35
C GLY A 575 -5.12 23.76 -13.98
N SER A 576 -5.09 22.43 -13.79
CA SER A 576 -4.59 21.78 -12.55
C SER A 576 -3.97 20.41 -12.83
N VAL A 577 -2.85 20.06 -12.18
CA VAL A 577 -2.27 18.70 -12.22
C VAL A 577 -3.08 17.66 -11.41
N GLY A 578 -4.16 18.09 -10.76
CA GLY A 578 -4.95 17.23 -9.87
C GLY A 578 -4.15 16.78 -8.65
N GLN A 579 -4.35 15.53 -8.22
CA GLN A 579 -3.56 14.90 -7.14
C GLN A 579 -2.36 14.09 -7.68
N TRP A 580 -1.96 14.34 -8.93
CA TRP A 580 -0.82 13.65 -9.54
C TRP A 580 0.50 14.31 -9.12
N THR A 581 1.44 13.49 -8.67
CA THR A 581 2.81 13.87 -8.32
C THR A 581 3.81 13.12 -9.20
N ALA A 582 5.04 13.60 -9.24
CA ALA A 582 6.09 12.90 -9.95
C ALA A 582 6.49 11.60 -9.23
N ARG A 583 6.82 10.58 -10.01
CA ARG A 583 7.39 9.32 -9.56
C ARG A 583 8.88 9.28 -9.90
N GLY A 584 9.73 9.04 -8.90
CA GLY A 584 11.17 9.20 -9.02
C GLY A 584 11.57 10.66 -9.26
N PRO A 585 12.74 10.95 -9.85
CA PRO A 585 13.21 12.32 -10.13
C PRO A 585 12.53 12.99 -11.34
N ALA A 586 11.42 12.44 -11.84
CA ALA A 586 10.65 13.09 -12.90
C ALA A 586 10.07 14.43 -12.44
N GLU A 587 9.67 15.25 -13.39
CA GLU A 587 8.89 16.47 -13.17
C GLU A 587 7.51 16.30 -13.82
N VAL A 588 6.45 16.66 -13.09
CA VAL A 588 5.07 16.69 -13.61
C VAL A 588 4.56 18.12 -13.65
N LEU A 589 4.03 18.56 -14.78
CA LEU A 589 3.49 19.91 -14.98
C LEU A 589 2.43 19.91 -16.09
N LEU A 590 1.64 20.98 -16.17
CA LEU A 590 0.69 21.16 -17.28
C LEU A 590 1.41 21.58 -18.56
N SER A 591 0.91 21.09 -19.69
CA SER A 591 1.41 21.46 -21.01
C SER A 591 0.31 21.57 -22.04
N GLY A 592 0.24 22.72 -22.72
CA GLY A 592 -0.57 22.91 -23.92
C GLY A 592 0.08 22.45 -25.23
N ARG A 593 1.18 21.67 -25.17
CA ARG A 593 1.89 21.20 -26.38
C ARG A 593 1.09 20.15 -27.14
N THR A 594 0.40 19.28 -26.42
CA THR A 594 -0.53 18.26 -26.94
C THR A 594 -1.55 17.95 -25.84
N ALA A 595 -2.79 17.64 -26.23
CA ALA A 595 -3.84 17.19 -25.33
C ALA A 595 -4.73 16.19 -26.10
N TYR A 596 -5.33 15.23 -25.40
CA TYR A 596 -6.29 14.30 -26.01
C TYR A 596 -7.67 14.94 -26.09
N LYS A 597 -8.10 15.56 -24.99
CA LYS A 597 -9.28 16.42 -24.92
C LYS A 597 -8.90 17.75 -24.28
N GLY A 598 -9.69 18.79 -24.56
CA GLY A 598 -9.42 20.12 -24.01
C GLY A 598 -8.18 20.79 -24.64
N SER A 599 -7.41 21.47 -23.83
CA SER A 599 -6.31 22.34 -24.26
C SER A 599 -4.98 22.08 -23.55
N GLU A 600 -4.97 21.35 -22.43
CA GLU A 600 -3.79 21.01 -21.65
C GLU A 600 -3.75 19.50 -21.31
N SER A 601 -2.56 18.95 -21.09
CA SER A 601 -2.38 17.61 -20.54
C SER A 601 -1.24 17.60 -19.51
N LEU A 602 -1.13 16.52 -18.73
CA LEU A 602 -0.04 16.36 -17.77
C LEU A 602 1.23 15.89 -18.49
N LEU A 603 2.26 16.74 -18.55
CA LEU A 603 3.58 16.42 -19.06
C LEU A 603 4.44 15.79 -17.96
N VAL A 604 4.99 14.63 -18.24
CA VAL A 604 6.05 13.97 -17.47
C VAL A 604 7.39 14.14 -18.20
N ARG A 605 8.36 14.79 -17.55
CA ARG A 605 9.69 15.05 -18.13
C ARG A 605 10.83 14.83 -17.15
N ASN A 606 12.07 14.99 -17.64
CA ASN A 606 13.30 14.83 -16.86
C ASN A 606 13.44 13.43 -16.24
N ARG A 607 12.96 12.41 -16.97
CA ARG A 607 13.01 11.02 -16.53
C ARG A 607 14.43 10.47 -16.69
N THR A 608 14.94 9.88 -15.62
CA THR A 608 16.27 9.23 -15.58
C THR A 608 16.19 7.71 -15.72
N ALA A 609 15.01 7.12 -15.53
CA ALA A 609 14.73 5.71 -15.70
C ALA A 609 13.29 5.48 -16.20
N ALA A 610 13.04 4.31 -16.78
CA ALA A 610 11.74 3.95 -17.37
C ALA A 610 10.60 3.89 -16.34
N TRP A 611 10.91 3.57 -15.09
CA TRP A 611 9.91 3.55 -14.03
C TRP A 611 9.53 4.96 -13.51
N ASN A 612 10.30 6.00 -13.86
CA ASN A 612 9.95 7.37 -13.51
C ASN A 612 8.69 7.77 -14.28
N GLY A 613 7.78 8.49 -13.64
CA GLY A 613 6.43 8.64 -14.17
C GLY A 613 5.61 9.71 -13.46
N ALA A 614 4.28 9.59 -13.58
CA ALA A 614 3.33 10.34 -12.76
C ALA A 614 2.54 9.34 -11.90
N GLN A 615 2.27 9.69 -10.65
CA GLN A 615 1.54 8.85 -9.70
C GLN A 615 0.47 9.63 -8.94
N ARG A 616 -0.59 8.94 -8.50
CA ARG A 616 -1.68 9.47 -7.69
C ARG A 616 -1.98 8.50 -6.55
N ALA A 617 -1.99 9.01 -5.32
CA ALA A 617 -2.39 8.22 -4.15
C ALA A 617 -3.89 7.85 -4.24
N LEU A 618 -4.22 6.61 -3.89
CA LEU A 618 -5.60 6.13 -3.80
C LEU A 618 -6.07 6.17 -2.34
N ASN A 619 -7.22 6.79 -2.10
CA ASN A 619 -7.85 6.80 -0.78
C ASN A 619 -8.37 5.38 -0.46
N PRO A 620 -7.83 4.67 0.56
CA PRO A 620 -8.20 3.29 0.87
C PRO A 620 -9.63 3.13 1.38
N ARG A 621 -10.33 4.24 1.68
CA ARG A 621 -11.76 4.23 2.02
C ARG A 621 -12.66 4.25 0.79
N THR A 622 -12.21 4.89 -0.30
CA THR A 622 -12.89 4.85 -1.61
C THR A 622 -12.54 3.58 -2.36
N PHE A 623 -11.23 3.32 -2.46
CA PHE A 623 -10.60 2.22 -3.18
C PHE A 623 -10.23 1.13 -2.19
N VAL A 624 -11.24 0.41 -1.71
CA VAL A 624 -11.09 -0.56 -0.62
C VAL A 624 -10.34 -1.79 -1.13
N PRO A 625 -9.26 -2.21 -0.44
CA PRO A 625 -8.57 -3.46 -0.71
C PRO A 625 -9.54 -4.64 -0.86
N GLY A 626 -9.41 -5.41 -1.94
CA GLY A 626 -10.27 -6.55 -2.24
C GLY A 626 -11.52 -6.22 -3.06
N ASN A 627 -11.84 -4.93 -3.26
CA ASN A 627 -12.89 -4.50 -4.17
C ASN A 627 -12.36 -4.32 -5.60
N THR A 628 -13.29 -4.31 -6.56
CA THR A 628 -13.01 -4.12 -7.98
C THR A 628 -13.40 -2.71 -8.41
N TYR A 629 -12.57 -2.09 -9.24
CA TYR A 629 -12.72 -0.73 -9.73
C TYR A 629 -12.39 -0.66 -11.22
N CYS A 630 -12.81 0.44 -11.86
CA CYS A 630 -12.43 0.78 -13.21
C CYS A 630 -11.34 1.86 -13.16
N PHE A 631 -10.21 1.65 -13.84
CA PHE A 631 -9.17 2.65 -14.02
C PHE A 631 -8.94 2.92 -15.50
N SER A 632 -8.78 4.19 -15.85
CA SER A 632 -8.57 4.67 -17.21
C SER A 632 -7.60 5.83 -17.23
N VAL A 633 -6.74 5.89 -18.23
CA VAL A 633 -5.93 7.06 -18.58
C VAL A 633 -5.54 6.96 -20.05
N VAL A 634 -5.41 8.09 -20.74
CA VAL A 634 -4.80 8.10 -22.07
C VAL A 634 -3.38 8.64 -22.00
N ALA A 635 -2.47 8.02 -22.75
CA ALA A 635 -1.05 8.39 -22.76
C ALA A 635 -0.54 8.61 -24.18
N SER A 636 0.42 9.51 -24.35
CA SER A 636 1.04 9.85 -25.63
C SER A 636 2.46 10.37 -25.44
N PHE A 637 3.28 10.29 -26.49
CA PHE A 637 4.59 10.94 -26.55
C PHE A 637 4.79 11.53 -27.95
N ILE A 638 5.70 12.49 -28.10
CA ILE A 638 5.91 13.22 -29.37
C ILE A 638 7.18 12.75 -30.08
N GLU A 639 8.26 12.58 -29.33
CA GLU A 639 9.62 12.37 -29.84
C GLU A 639 10.46 11.55 -28.85
N GLY A 640 11.57 10.99 -29.32
CA GLY A 640 12.53 10.24 -28.49
C GLY A 640 12.52 8.71 -28.70
N ALA A 641 11.45 8.15 -29.28
CA ALA A 641 11.36 6.73 -29.64
C ALA A 641 10.53 6.51 -30.92
N SER A 642 10.68 5.36 -31.58
CA SER A 642 9.83 4.92 -32.71
C SER A 642 8.51 4.31 -32.23
N SER A 643 8.51 3.73 -31.04
CA SER A 643 7.35 3.29 -30.28
C SER A 643 7.70 3.24 -28.79
N THR A 644 6.73 3.40 -27.92
CA THR A 644 6.88 3.19 -26.47
C THR A 644 5.77 2.28 -25.97
N THR A 645 6.04 1.56 -24.89
CA THR A 645 5.02 0.83 -24.14
C THR A 645 4.72 1.58 -22.86
N PHE A 646 3.52 2.12 -22.74
CA PHE A 646 3.05 2.72 -21.50
C PHE A 646 2.47 1.67 -20.56
N CYS A 647 2.74 1.82 -19.27
CA CYS A 647 2.21 0.97 -18.22
C CYS A 647 1.39 1.82 -17.25
N MET A 648 0.13 1.48 -17.02
CA MET A 648 -0.64 1.95 -15.87
C MET A 648 -0.59 0.86 -14.80
N LYS A 649 -0.12 1.20 -13.61
CA LYS A 649 0.16 0.23 -12.53
C LYS A 649 -0.37 0.73 -11.19
N LEU A 650 -0.54 -0.20 -10.25
CA LEU A 650 -0.80 0.04 -8.84
C LEU A 650 0.46 -0.28 -8.03
N GLN A 651 0.99 0.69 -7.29
CA GLN A 651 1.90 0.44 -6.17
C GLN A 651 1.07 0.25 -4.90
N TYR A 652 1.46 -0.69 -4.05
CA TYR A 652 0.87 -0.87 -2.72
C TYR A 652 1.84 -1.59 -1.79
N VAL A 653 1.62 -1.49 -0.49
CA VAL A 653 2.29 -2.31 0.53
C VAL A 653 1.37 -3.48 0.88
N ASP A 654 1.86 -4.71 0.74
CA ASP A 654 1.10 -5.93 1.07
C ASP A 654 1.03 -6.18 2.59
N GLY A 655 0.27 -7.20 3.02
CA GLY A 655 0.08 -7.51 4.44
C GLY A 655 1.36 -7.89 5.20
N SER A 656 2.49 -8.09 4.50
CA SER A 656 3.81 -8.33 5.10
C SER A 656 4.63 -7.05 5.30
N GLY A 657 4.13 -5.89 4.86
CA GLY A 657 4.89 -4.63 4.84
C GLY A 657 5.78 -4.46 3.61
N THR A 658 5.66 -5.30 2.58
CA THR A 658 6.51 -5.23 1.37
C THR A 658 5.84 -4.43 0.27
N GLN A 659 6.57 -3.49 -0.36
CA GLN A 659 6.08 -2.75 -1.53
C GLN A 659 5.96 -3.67 -2.75
N ARG A 660 4.80 -3.63 -3.40
CA ARG A 660 4.39 -4.39 -4.58
C ARG A 660 3.97 -3.46 -5.70
N TYR A 661 4.05 -3.98 -6.91
CA TYR A 661 3.63 -3.30 -8.12
C TYR A 661 2.78 -4.27 -8.95
N ASP A 662 1.54 -3.90 -9.21
CA ASP A 662 0.62 -4.68 -10.02
C ASP A 662 0.23 -3.90 -11.28
N THR A 663 0.08 -4.59 -12.41
CA THR A 663 -0.19 -3.92 -13.68
C THR A 663 -1.68 -3.84 -13.93
N ILE A 664 -2.19 -2.61 -14.07
CA ILE A 664 -3.59 -2.35 -14.36
C ILE A 664 -3.86 -2.54 -15.86
N ASP A 665 -3.05 -1.88 -16.71
CA ASP A 665 -3.05 -2.07 -18.17
C ASP A 665 -1.69 -1.67 -18.76
N MET A 666 -1.34 -2.22 -19.93
CA MET A 666 -0.08 -1.93 -20.62
C MET A 666 -0.29 -1.97 -22.13
N LYS A 667 0.12 -0.92 -22.85
CA LYS A 667 -0.05 -0.82 -24.31
C LYS A 667 1.08 -0.10 -25.01
N THR A 668 1.41 -0.59 -26.21
CA THR A 668 2.43 0.00 -27.09
C THR A 668 1.81 0.96 -28.08
N VAL A 669 2.47 2.09 -28.32
CA VAL A 669 2.01 3.16 -29.20
C VAL A 669 3.19 3.84 -29.92
N GLY A 670 2.94 4.41 -31.11
CA GLY A 670 3.91 5.23 -31.85
C GLY A 670 3.90 6.70 -31.42
N PRO A 671 4.86 7.51 -31.89
CA PRO A 671 4.90 8.94 -31.59
C PRO A 671 3.68 9.67 -32.15
N ASN A 672 3.22 10.69 -31.44
CA ASN A 672 2.06 11.53 -31.76
C ASN A 672 0.73 10.77 -31.80
N GLN A 673 0.64 9.61 -31.15
CA GLN A 673 -0.57 8.82 -31.03
C GLN A 673 -0.97 8.68 -29.56
N TRP A 674 -2.27 8.81 -29.28
CA TRP A 674 -2.83 8.56 -27.96
C TRP A 674 -3.24 7.10 -27.82
N VAL A 675 -2.84 6.47 -26.73
CA VAL A 675 -3.25 5.11 -26.37
C VAL A 675 -4.09 5.13 -25.11
N HIS A 676 -5.10 4.27 -25.05
CA HIS A 676 -6.02 4.17 -23.93
C HIS A 676 -5.59 3.04 -22.99
N LEU A 677 -5.01 3.36 -21.83
CA LEU A 677 -4.76 2.40 -20.77
C LEU A 677 -6.04 2.27 -19.95
N TYR A 678 -6.67 1.09 -19.96
CA TYR A 678 -8.02 0.92 -19.46
C TYR A 678 -8.25 -0.49 -18.93
N ASN A 679 -8.66 -0.56 -17.67
CA ASN A 679 -9.11 -1.79 -17.05
C ASN A 679 -10.45 -1.54 -16.33
N PRO A 680 -11.58 -2.05 -16.85
CA PRO A 680 -12.89 -1.86 -16.24
C PRO A 680 -13.09 -2.69 -14.97
N GLN A 681 -12.27 -3.70 -14.73
CA GLN A 681 -12.50 -4.73 -13.70
C GLN A 681 -11.20 -5.02 -12.92
N TYR A 682 -10.46 -3.96 -12.57
CA TYR A 682 -9.22 -4.10 -11.81
C TYR A 682 -9.54 -4.32 -10.32
N ARG A 683 -9.13 -5.47 -9.79
CA ARG A 683 -9.32 -5.79 -8.36
C ARG A 683 -8.09 -5.38 -7.57
N ILE A 684 -8.27 -4.44 -6.66
CA ILE A 684 -7.21 -4.06 -5.72
C ILE A 684 -6.94 -5.25 -4.79
N PRO A 685 -5.68 -5.62 -4.53
CA PRO A 685 -5.33 -6.71 -3.61
C PRO A 685 -5.95 -6.49 -2.22
N SER A 686 -6.40 -7.57 -1.57
CA SER A 686 -7.22 -7.47 -0.33
C SER A 686 -6.46 -7.04 0.91
N ASP A 687 -5.13 -7.16 0.88
CA ASP A 687 -4.20 -6.77 1.93
C ASP A 687 -3.41 -5.50 1.55
N ALA A 688 -3.79 -4.84 0.45
CA ALA A 688 -3.12 -3.63 0.00
C ALA A 688 -3.29 -2.46 0.98
N THR A 689 -2.19 -1.79 1.28
CA THR A 689 -2.13 -0.49 1.97
C THR A 689 -1.21 0.44 1.19
N ASP A 690 -1.15 1.74 1.54
CA ASP A 690 -0.30 2.74 0.86
C ASP A 690 -0.35 2.69 -0.69
N MET A 691 -1.56 2.82 -1.22
CA MET A 691 -1.85 2.54 -2.63
C MET A 691 -1.64 3.78 -3.52
N TYR A 692 -0.94 3.60 -4.65
CA TYR A 692 -0.80 4.63 -5.70
C TYR A 692 -1.11 4.03 -7.07
N VAL A 693 -1.96 4.68 -7.85
CA VAL A 693 -2.03 4.42 -9.30
C VAL A 693 -0.97 5.28 -10.00
N TYR A 694 -0.25 4.74 -10.96
CA TYR A 694 0.80 5.48 -11.65
C TYR A 694 0.95 5.06 -13.11
N VAL A 695 1.51 5.97 -13.90
CA VAL A 695 1.82 5.76 -15.32
C VAL A 695 3.31 5.93 -15.56
N GLU A 696 3.92 4.97 -16.23
CA GLU A 696 5.34 4.93 -16.61
C GLU A 696 5.51 4.38 -18.04
N THR A 697 6.74 4.28 -18.52
CA THR A 697 7.06 3.51 -19.74
C THR A 697 7.80 2.23 -19.36
N ALA A 698 7.74 1.20 -20.21
CA ALA A 698 8.37 -0.08 -19.89
C ALA A 698 9.90 0.00 -19.86
N ASP A 699 10.50 0.66 -20.86
CA ASP A 699 11.94 0.50 -21.11
C ASP A 699 12.69 1.82 -21.42
N ASP A 700 11.99 2.91 -21.70
CA ASP A 700 12.60 4.16 -22.19
C ASP A 700 12.44 5.35 -21.23
N THR A 701 13.16 6.44 -21.48
CA THR A 701 13.13 7.65 -20.65
C THR A 701 12.49 8.84 -21.37
N ILE A 702 11.66 8.58 -22.38
CA ILE A 702 11.05 9.65 -23.17
C ILE A 702 10.14 10.53 -22.31
N ASN A 703 10.03 11.80 -22.68
CA ASN A 703 8.97 12.66 -22.12
C ASN A 703 7.63 12.19 -22.68
N PHE A 704 6.61 12.11 -21.83
CA PHE A 704 5.28 11.69 -22.23
C PHE A 704 4.20 12.55 -21.58
N TYR A 705 2.99 12.40 -22.10
CA TYR A 705 1.80 13.15 -21.73
C TYR A 705 0.73 12.18 -21.28
N ILE A 706 0.00 12.49 -20.22
CA ILE A 706 -1.22 11.78 -19.83
C ILE A 706 -2.41 12.73 -19.77
N ASP A 707 -3.58 12.21 -20.11
CA ASP A 707 -4.84 12.95 -20.15
C ASP A 707 -6.01 12.04 -19.76
N GLU A 708 -7.17 12.61 -19.40
CA GLU A 708 -8.40 11.91 -19.02
C GLU A 708 -8.17 10.75 -18.01
N ALA A 709 -7.49 11.04 -16.90
CA ALA A 709 -7.21 10.04 -15.87
C ALA A 709 -8.42 9.86 -14.94
N ILE A 710 -8.99 8.65 -14.91
CA ILE A 710 -10.27 8.35 -14.26
C ILE A 710 -10.14 7.11 -13.39
N GLY A 711 -10.67 7.19 -12.16
CA GLY A 711 -10.97 6.05 -11.30
C GLY A 711 -12.48 6.00 -11.10
N ALA A 712 -13.10 4.85 -11.31
CA ALA A 712 -14.54 4.71 -11.42
C ALA A 712 -15.04 3.38 -10.84
N VAL A 713 -16.37 3.23 -10.74
CA VAL A 713 -17.02 1.98 -10.35
C VAL A 713 -16.65 0.87 -11.34
N ALA A 714 -16.45 -0.36 -10.86
CA ALA A 714 -16.20 -1.51 -11.72
C ALA A 714 -17.24 -1.61 -12.86
N GLY A 715 -16.76 -1.84 -14.07
CA GLY A 715 -17.57 -1.98 -15.28
C GLY A 715 -17.96 -0.67 -15.94
N THR A 716 -17.55 0.48 -15.40
CA THR A 716 -17.81 1.79 -16.04
C THR A 716 -17.17 1.83 -17.43
N VAL A 717 -17.99 2.12 -18.44
CA VAL A 717 -17.56 2.22 -19.83
C VAL A 717 -16.96 3.60 -20.07
N ILE A 718 -15.67 3.66 -20.39
CA ILE A 718 -14.95 4.91 -20.65
C ILE A 718 -14.46 4.86 -22.09
N GLU A 719 -14.83 5.85 -22.90
CA GLU A 719 -14.41 5.95 -24.29
C GLU A 719 -13.00 6.56 -24.39
N GLY A 720 -12.04 5.74 -24.81
CA GLY A 720 -10.71 6.19 -25.21
C GLY A 720 -10.63 6.61 -26.68
N PRO A 721 -9.45 7.01 -27.17
CA PRO A 721 -9.20 7.24 -28.59
C PRO A 721 -9.67 6.03 -29.41
N ALA A 722 -10.40 6.28 -30.50
CA ALA A 722 -10.88 5.24 -31.39
C ALA A 722 -9.72 4.29 -31.74
N PRO A 723 -9.91 2.95 -31.71
CA PRO A 723 -8.85 2.00 -32.03
C PRO A 723 -8.29 2.33 -33.40
N GLN A 724 -7.12 2.97 -33.39
CA GLN A 724 -6.40 3.26 -34.60
C GLN A 724 -5.84 1.93 -35.10
N PRO A 725 -5.80 1.73 -36.43
CA PRO A 725 -5.39 0.48 -37.02
C PRO A 725 -4.08 0.03 -36.38
N THR A 726 -4.10 -1.19 -35.83
CA THR A 726 -2.90 -1.95 -35.49
C THR A 726 -1.85 -1.67 -36.55
N GLN A 727 -0.60 -1.39 -36.13
CA GLN A 727 0.53 -1.22 -37.06
C GLN A 727 0.36 -2.14 -38.26
N PRO A 728 0.49 -1.63 -39.51
CA PRO A 728 0.32 -2.47 -40.68
C PRO A 728 1.18 -3.72 -40.49
N PRO A 729 0.62 -4.91 -40.73
CA PRO A 729 1.36 -6.15 -40.58
C PRO A 729 2.68 -6.01 -41.32
N VAL A 730 3.79 -6.36 -40.65
CA VAL A 730 5.12 -6.42 -41.26
C VAL A 730 4.99 -7.17 -42.58
N LEU A 731 5.11 -6.45 -43.70
CA LEU A 731 4.95 -7.03 -45.03
C LEU A 731 6.18 -7.89 -45.31
N LEU A 732 6.09 -9.19 -45.02
CA LEU A 732 7.16 -10.14 -45.27
C LEU A 732 7.54 -10.09 -46.74
N GLY A 733 8.84 -10.02 -47.04
CA GLY A 733 9.37 -9.85 -48.38
C GLY A 733 9.62 -8.40 -48.82
N ASP A 734 9.08 -7.39 -48.15
CA ASP A 734 9.40 -5.96 -48.39
C ASP A 734 10.68 -5.59 -47.63
N VAL A 735 11.82 -6.11 -48.07
CA VAL A 735 13.10 -5.97 -47.35
C VAL A 735 13.50 -4.49 -47.22
N ASN A 736 13.20 -3.67 -48.21
CA ASN A 736 13.59 -2.26 -48.24
C ASN A 736 12.62 -1.32 -47.47
N GLY A 737 11.40 -1.76 -47.18
CA GLY A 737 10.40 -1.02 -46.39
C GLY A 737 9.62 0.03 -47.18
N ASP A 738 9.53 -0.09 -48.51
CA ASP A 738 8.81 0.84 -49.39
C ASP A 738 7.31 0.53 -49.51
N GLY A 739 6.84 -0.54 -48.85
CA GLY A 739 5.46 -1.01 -48.88
C GLY A 739 5.13 -1.91 -50.07
N THR A 740 6.10 -2.27 -50.92
CA THR A 740 5.89 -3.11 -52.10
C THR A 740 6.93 -4.22 -52.20
N ILE A 741 6.48 -5.47 -52.40
CA ILE A 741 7.37 -6.61 -52.62
C ILE A 741 7.75 -6.66 -54.10
N ASN A 742 8.99 -6.28 -54.44
CA ASN A 742 9.44 -6.20 -55.83
C ASN A 742 10.91 -6.65 -56.01
N SER A 743 11.46 -6.50 -57.22
CA SER A 743 12.83 -6.94 -57.55
C SER A 743 13.93 -6.24 -56.74
N THR A 744 13.63 -5.07 -56.18
CA THR A 744 14.54 -4.28 -55.37
C THR A 744 14.77 -4.94 -54.01
N ASP A 745 13.73 -5.52 -53.41
CA ASP A 745 13.82 -6.31 -52.17
C ASP A 745 14.61 -7.59 -52.38
N LEU A 746 14.37 -8.30 -53.49
CA LEU A 746 15.15 -9.47 -53.84
C LEU A 746 16.64 -9.14 -54.05
N THR A 747 16.93 -7.97 -54.62
CA THR A 747 18.30 -7.50 -54.81
C THR A 747 18.97 -7.15 -53.49
N MET A 748 18.24 -6.48 -52.60
CA MET A 748 18.71 -6.14 -51.25
C MET A 748 18.96 -7.40 -50.41
N LEU A 749 18.03 -8.36 -50.44
CA LEU A 749 18.17 -9.65 -49.75
C LEU A 749 19.36 -10.45 -50.27
N LYS A 750 19.52 -10.56 -51.60
CA LYS A 750 20.69 -11.22 -52.22
C LYS A 750 22.01 -10.58 -51.80
N ARG A 751 22.08 -9.25 -51.79
CA ARG A 751 23.27 -8.52 -51.37
C ARG A 751 23.57 -8.73 -49.88
N SER A 752 22.54 -8.86 -49.04
CA SER A 752 22.71 -9.17 -47.62
C SER A 752 23.23 -10.59 -47.39
N VAL A 753 22.65 -11.59 -48.06
CA VAL A 753 23.11 -12.99 -47.97
C VAL A 753 24.54 -13.15 -48.50
N LEU A 754 24.93 -12.36 -49.52
CA LEU A 754 26.30 -12.28 -50.02
C LEU A 754 27.24 -11.42 -49.15
N ARG A 755 26.77 -10.92 -48.00
CA ARG A 755 27.50 -10.03 -47.07
C ARG A 755 28.01 -8.73 -47.71
N ALA A 756 27.41 -8.31 -48.83
CA ALA A 756 27.75 -7.07 -49.52
C ALA A 756 27.07 -5.84 -48.89
N ILE A 757 26.04 -6.03 -48.07
CA ILE A 757 25.37 -5.01 -47.26
C ILE A 757 24.92 -5.61 -45.92
N THR A 758 24.77 -4.76 -44.90
CA THR A 758 24.16 -5.13 -43.61
C THR A 758 22.74 -4.59 -43.56
N LEU A 759 21.77 -5.44 -43.20
CA LEU A 759 20.37 -5.05 -43.02
C LEU A 759 20.15 -4.47 -41.62
N THR A 760 19.24 -3.49 -41.51
CA THR A 760 18.67 -3.06 -40.22
C THR A 760 17.83 -4.17 -39.61
N ASP A 761 17.54 -4.12 -38.31
CA ASP A 761 16.78 -5.19 -37.64
C ASP A 761 15.35 -5.33 -38.18
N ASP A 762 14.70 -4.22 -38.55
CA ASP A 762 13.40 -4.25 -39.22
C ASP A 762 13.48 -4.90 -40.61
N ALA A 763 14.55 -4.62 -41.37
CA ALA A 763 14.76 -5.23 -42.68
C ALA A 763 15.11 -6.72 -42.55
N LYS A 764 15.76 -7.13 -41.46
CA LYS A 764 16.00 -8.55 -41.14
C LYS A 764 14.68 -9.27 -40.85
N ALA A 765 13.79 -8.66 -40.06
CA ALA A 765 12.49 -9.23 -39.72
C ALA A 765 11.54 -9.38 -40.93
N ARG A 766 11.69 -8.53 -41.95
CA ARG A 766 10.97 -8.63 -43.25
C ARG A 766 11.65 -9.61 -44.23
N ALA A 767 12.94 -9.84 -44.08
CA ALA A 767 13.75 -10.72 -44.91
C ALA A 767 13.62 -12.21 -44.55
N ASP A 768 13.31 -12.53 -43.29
CA ASP A 768 13.02 -13.89 -42.81
C ASP A 768 11.59 -14.28 -43.18
N VAL A 769 11.41 -14.73 -44.42
CA VAL A 769 10.07 -14.90 -45.02
C VAL A 769 9.42 -16.23 -44.63
N ASP A 770 10.18 -17.22 -44.14
CA ASP A 770 9.63 -18.45 -43.55
C ASP A 770 9.58 -18.44 -42.02
N LYS A 771 10.01 -17.32 -41.39
CA LYS A 771 10.00 -17.11 -39.94
C LYS A 771 10.79 -18.16 -39.16
N ASN A 772 11.84 -18.72 -39.75
CA ASN A 772 12.69 -19.72 -39.09
C ASN A 772 13.79 -19.08 -38.20
N GLY A 773 13.89 -17.74 -38.18
CA GLY A 773 14.87 -16.99 -37.40
C GLY A 773 16.23 -16.78 -38.09
N SER A 774 16.39 -17.21 -39.34
CA SER A 774 17.67 -17.20 -40.08
C SER A 774 17.52 -16.71 -41.52
N ILE A 775 18.12 -15.55 -41.85
CA ILE A 775 18.13 -15.02 -43.23
C ILE A 775 19.19 -15.73 -44.07
N ASN A 776 18.77 -16.53 -45.04
CA ASN A 776 19.66 -17.36 -45.85
C ASN A 776 19.18 -17.53 -47.31
N SER A 777 19.80 -18.46 -48.04
CA SER A 777 19.44 -18.73 -49.45
C SER A 777 17.99 -19.22 -49.63
N THR A 778 17.39 -19.79 -48.59
CA THR A 778 16.00 -20.25 -48.57
C THR A 778 15.04 -19.05 -48.66
N ASP A 779 15.30 -17.97 -47.92
CA ASP A 779 14.53 -16.73 -48.01
C ASP A 779 14.63 -16.06 -49.37
N VAL A 780 15.84 -16.05 -49.95
CA VAL A 780 16.07 -15.57 -51.32
C VAL A 780 15.24 -16.37 -52.32
N LEU A 781 15.19 -17.70 -52.17
CA LEU A 781 14.43 -18.58 -53.03
C LEU A 781 12.92 -18.35 -52.87
N LEU A 782 12.41 -18.25 -51.64
CA LEU A 782 11.00 -18.01 -51.35
C LEU A 782 10.55 -16.64 -51.85
N LEU A 783 11.32 -15.58 -51.61
CA LEU A 783 11.05 -14.24 -52.15
C LEU A 783 11.08 -14.24 -53.68
N SER A 784 12.02 -14.95 -54.29
CA SER A 784 12.06 -15.11 -55.76
C SER A 784 10.85 -15.86 -56.30
N ARG A 785 10.37 -16.91 -55.60
CA ARG A 785 9.18 -17.67 -56.01
C ARG A 785 7.91 -16.83 -55.85
N TYR A 786 7.83 -16.00 -54.81
CA TYR A 786 6.73 -15.07 -54.59
C TYR A 786 6.66 -14.02 -55.72
N LEU A 787 7.78 -13.40 -56.08
CA LEU A 787 7.85 -12.44 -57.19
C LEU A 787 7.53 -13.05 -58.56
N LEU A 788 7.87 -14.33 -58.76
CA LEU A 788 7.50 -15.11 -59.95
C LEU A 788 6.07 -15.65 -59.90
N ARG A 789 5.31 -15.37 -58.83
CA ARG A 789 3.95 -15.90 -58.56
C ARG A 789 3.86 -17.42 -58.58
N VAL A 790 4.96 -18.10 -58.22
CA VAL A 790 5.01 -19.55 -58.01
C VAL A 790 4.39 -19.93 -56.66
N ILE A 791 4.48 -19.02 -55.68
CA ILE A 791 3.74 -19.07 -54.41
C ILE A 791 2.97 -17.75 -54.25
N ASP A 792 1.80 -17.82 -53.65
CA ASP A 792 0.90 -16.69 -53.38
C ASP A 792 1.04 -16.15 -51.94
N LYS A 793 1.64 -16.95 -51.05
CA LYS A 793 1.97 -16.59 -49.67
C LYS A 793 3.26 -17.29 -49.22
N PHE A 794 3.93 -16.73 -48.23
CA PHE A 794 5.11 -17.35 -47.62
C PHE A 794 4.71 -18.46 -46.63
N PRO A 795 5.50 -19.54 -46.48
CA PRO A 795 5.19 -20.67 -45.62
C PRO A 795 5.57 -20.39 -44.15
N VAL A 796 4.78 -19.56 -43.47
CA VAL A 796 4.89 -19.34 -42.02
C VAL A 796 3.97 -20.33 -41.30
N ALA A 797 4.49 -21.11 -40.35
CA ALA A 797 3.67 -21.99 -39.51
C ALA A 797 2.81 -21.16 -38.54
N GLU A 798 1.50 -21.35 -38.56
CA GLU A 798 0.59 -20.72 -37.60
C GLU A 798 0.54 -21.54 -36.31
N ASN A 799 1.11 -21.01 -35.21
CA ASN A 799 0.84 -21.54 -33.87
C ASN A 799 -0.47 -20.93 -33.35
N PRO A 800 -1.44 -21.73 -32.87
CA PRO A 800 -2.64 -21.19 -32.25
C PRO A 800 -2.25 -20.46 -30.95
N SER A 801 -2.68 -19.20 -30.80
CA SER A 801 -2.49 -18.45 -29.56
C SER A 801 -3.53 -18.88 -28.53
N SER A 802 -3.11 -19.42 -27.38
CA SER A 802 -4.00 -19.60 -26.25
C SER A 802 -4.39 -18.24 -25.65
N SER A 803 -5.65 -18.09 -25.27
CA SER A 803 -6.16 -16.92 -24.52
C SER A 803 -5.97 -17.06 -23.01
N PHE A 804 -5.35 -18.16 -22.55
CA PHE A 804 -5.12 -18.41 -21.13
C PHE A 804 -4.18 -17.37 -20.53
N LYS A 805 -4.61 -16.77 -19.42
CA LYS A 805 -3.84 -15.75 -18.71
C LYS A 805 -3.13 -16.40 -17.54
N TYR A 806 -1.82 -16.54 -17.70
CA TYR A 806 -0.94 -17.01 -16.66
C TYR A 806 -0.72 -15.98 -15.55
N GLU A 807 -0.80 -16.41 -14.29
CA GLU A 807 -0.18 -15.69 -13.17
C GLU A 807 1.28 -16.13 -13.02
N SER A 808 2.20 -15.18 -12.81
CA SER A 808 3.65 -15.47 -12.77
C SER A 808 4.14 -16.06 -11.44
N ALA A 809 3.32 -16.04 -10.39
CA ALA A 809 3.61 -16.64 -9.09
C ALA A 809 2.32 -17.07 -8.35
N VAL A 810 1.66 -18.12 -8.86
CA VAL A 810 0.44 -18.71 -8.27
C VAL A 810 0.62 -18.97 -6.79
N GLN A 811 -0.27 -18.40 -5.97
CA GLN A 811 -0.31 -18.66 -4.53
C GLN A 811 -1.34 -19.75 -4.22
N TYR A 812 -1.11 -20.52 -3.14
CA TYR A 812 -2.00 -21.60 -2.77
C TYR A 812 -3.39 -21.04 -2.43
N ARG A 813 -4.42 -21.63 -3.03
CA ARG A 813 -5.81 -21.29 -2.76
C ARG A 813 -6.64 -22.57 -2.67
N PRO A 814 -7.33 -22.81 -1.55
CA PRO A 814 -8.28 -23.90 -1.50
C PRO A 814 -9.41 -23.65 -2.51
N ALA A 815 -9.69 -24.66 -3.33
CA ALA A 815 -10.95 -24.72 -4.08
C ALA A 815 -12.14 -24.41 -3.15
N PRO A 816 -13.15 -23.66 -3.62
CA PRO A 816 -14.31 -23.30 -2.79
C PRO A 816 -14.94 -24.52 -2.12
N ASP A 817 -15.34 -24.42 -0.85
CA ASP A 817 -15.96 -25.55 -0.13
C ASP A 817 -17.22 -26.09 -0.83
N SER A 818 -17.92 -25.22 -1.57
CA SER A 818 -19.06 -25.59 -2.40
C SER A 818 -18.72 -26.64 -3.46
N TYR A 819 -17.47 -26.68 -3.94
CA TYR A 819 -17.01 -27.63 -4.96
C TYR A 819 -16.88 -29.05 -4.41
N LEU A 820 -16.99 -29.26 -3.10
CA LEU A 820 -17.04 -30.59 -2.51
C LEU A 820 -18.44 -31.23 -2.60
N ASN A 821 -19.45 -30.45 -2.99
CA ASN A 821 -20.81 -30.92 -3.22
C ASN A 821 -20.99 -31.41 -4.66
N PRO A 822 -21.95 -32.32 -4.93
CA PRO A 822 -22.25 -32.77 -6.29
C PRO A 822 -22.52 -31.59 -7.25
N CYS A 823 -21.85 -31.59 -8.40
CA CYS A 823 -22.04 -30.59 -9.45
C CYS A 823 -23.31 -30.91 -10.28
N PRO A 824 -24.13 -29.90 -10.66
CA PRO A 824 -25.27 -30.13 -11.55
C PRO A 824 -24.85 -30.56 -12.97
N GLN A 825 -23.63 -30.22 -13.39
CA GLN A 825 -22.99 -30.70 -14.62
C GLN A 825 -21.90 -31.73 -14.30
N ALA A 826 -22.30 -32.86 -13.71
CA ALA A 826 -21.36 -33.89 -13.28
C ALA A 826 -20.78 -34.69 -14.46
N GLY A 827 -19.47 -34.89 -14.44
CA GLY A 827 -18.77 -35.83 -15.30
C GLY A 827 -19.06 -37.28 -14.93
N ARG A 828 -18.44 -38.21 -15.66
CA ARG A 828 -18.64 -39.65 -15.48
C ARG A 828 -17.32 -40.37 -15.31
N ILE A 829 -17.25 -41.24 -14.31
CA ILE A 829 -16.11 -42.13 -14.10
C ILE A 829 -16.42 -43.51 -14.71
N VAL A 830 -15.50 -44.00 -15.54
CA VAL A 830 -15.55 -45.33 -16.16
C VAL A 830 -14.41 -46.16 -15.60
N LYS A 831 -14.73 -47.32 -15.02
CA LYS A 831 -13.72 -48.28 -14.60
C LYS A 831 -13.35 -49.20 -15.77
N GLU A 832 -12.07 -49.26 -16.07
CA GLU A 832 -11.51 -50.08 -17.14
C GLU A 832 -10.59 -51.16 -16.59
N THR A 833 -10.35 -52.19 -17.39
CA THR A 833 -9.39 -53.26 -17.09
C THR A 833 -8.56 -53.52 -18.33
N TYR A 834 -7.24 -53.55 -18.15
CA TYR A 834 -6.30 -53.81 -19.22
C TYR A 834 -5.30 -54.90 -18.78
N THR A 835 -4.75 -55.61 -19.75
CA THR A 835 -3.68 -56.59 -19.52
C THR A 835 -2.37 -55.96 -19.94
N GLY A 836 -1.53 -55.64 -18.95
CA GLY A 836 -0.21 -55.05 -19.16
C GLY A 836 0.93 -56.02 -18.85
N ILE A 837 2.16 -55.50 -18.96
CA ILE A 837 3.39 -56.25 -18.64
C ILE A 837 3.46 -56.77 -17.20
N ASN A 838 2.67 -56.19 -16.28
CA ASN A 838 2.58 -56.60 -14.88
C ASN A 838 1.26 -57.33 -14.54
N GLY A 839 0.62 -57.92 -15.54
CA GLY A 839 -0.64 -58.66 -15.37
C GLY A 839 -1.87 -57.80 -15.65
N THR A 840 -3.04 -58.31 -15.27
CA THR A 840 -4.31 -57.62 -15.46
C THR A 840 -4.56 -56.64 -14.32
N LYS A 841 -4.76 -55.36 -14.67
CA LYS A 841 -4.99 -54.27 -13.72
C LYS A 841 -6.19 -53.43 -14.14
N SER A 842 -6.71 -52.67 -13.18
CA SER A 842 -7.77 -51.69 -13.42
C SER A 842 -7.26 -50.26 -13.30
N LEU A 843 -7.95 -49.36 -14.00
CA LEU A 843 -7.80 -47.91 -13.90
C LEU A 843 -9.18 -47.26 -13.98
N ASN A 844 -9.30 -46.02 -13.50
CA ASN A 844 -10.51 -45.23 -13.72
C ASN A 844 -10.25 -44.13 -14.75
N VAL A 845 -11.26 -43.82 -15.56
CA VAL A 845 -11.27 -42.74 -16.56
C VAL A 845 -12.41 -41.80 -16.24
N TYR A 846 -12.10 -40.60 -15.78
CA TYR A 846 -13.03 -39.49 -15.67
C TYR A 846 -13.22 -38.85 -17.05
N LEU A 847 -14.48 -38.75 -17.46
CA LEU A 847 -14.94 -38.05 -18.65
C LEU A 847 -15.70 -36.79 -18.22
N PRO A 848 -15.38 -35.62 -18.79
CA PRO A 848 -16.05 -34.39 -18.42
C PRO A 848 -17.52 -34.41 -18.83
N TYR A 849 -18.34 -33.56 -18.20
CA TYR A 849 -19.74 -33.41 -18.57
C TYR A 849 -19.87 -33.08 -20.07
N GLY A 850 -20.76 -33.81 -20.76
CA GLY A 850 -20.95 -33.63 -22.21
C GLY A 850 -19.81 -34.18 -23.08
N TYR A 851 -18.99 -35.12 -22.57
CA TYR A 851 -17.96 -35.81 -23.37
C TYR A 851 -18.49 -36.29 -24.73
N ASP A 852 -17.83 -35.86 -25.81
CA ASP A 852 -18.14 -36.21 -27.20
C ASP A 852 -16.96 -36.98 -27.82
N PRO A 853 -17.13 -38.24 -28.25
CA PRO A 853 -16.06 -39.00 -28.88
C PRO A 853 -15.54 -38.39 -30.20
N ASN A 854 -16.22 -37.39 -30.78
CA ASN A 854 -15.76 -36.67 -31.97
C ASN A 854 -14.93 -35.42 -31.66
N LYS A 855 -14.92 -34.95 -30.41
CA LYS A 855 -14.08 -33.85 -29.94
C LYS A 855 -12.78 -34.39 -29.36
N LYS A 856 -11.67 -33.68 -29.56
CA LYS A 856 -10.35 -34.01 -29.00
C LYS A 856 -10.18 -33.36 -27.63
N TYR A 857 -9.68 -34.12 -26.66
CA TYR A 857 -9.46 -33.66 -25.29
C TYR A 857 -8.00 -33.81 -24.88
N ASN A 858 -7.51 -32.85 -24.10
CA ASN A 858 -6.28 -33.02 -23.32
C ASN A 858 -6.48 -34.16 -22.32
N ILE A 859 -5.39 -34.83 -21.94
CA ILE A 859 -5.43 -35.97 -21.04
C ILE A 859 -4.41 -35.83 -19.91
N PHE A 860 -4.86 -36.08 -18.68
CA PHE A 860 -4.06 -35.99 -17.47
C PHE A 860 -4.10 -37.30 -16.69
N TYR A 861 -2.94 -37.92 -16.48
CA TYR A 861 -2.80 -39.16 -15.72
C TYR A 861 -2.41 -38.83 -14.27
N LEU A 862 -3.17 -39.30 -13.29
CA LEU A 862 -2.98 -38.97 -11.88
C LEU A 862 -2.80 -40.23 -11.02
N MET A 863 -1.62 -40.39 -10.43
CA MET A 863 -1.23 -41.56 -9.64
C MET A 863 -1.53 -41.37 -8.15
N HIS A 864 -2.06 -42.43 -7.52
CA HIS A 864 -2.32 -42.48 -6.08
C HIS A 864 -1.04 -42.62 -5.24
N GLY A 865 -1.15 -42.45 -3.92
CA GLY A 865 -0.07 -42.60 -2.94
C GLY A 865 0.19 -44.05 -2.49
N GLY A 866 1.10 -44.20 -1.52
CA GLY A 866 1.45 -45.51 -0.95
C GLY A 866 0.30 -46.08 -0.10
N GLY A 867 -0.01 -47.37 -0.27
CA GLY A 867 -1.13 -48.03 0.44
C GLY A 867 -2.53 -47.72 -0.13
N GLU A 868 -2.59 -46.95 -1.21
CA GLU A 868 -3.82 -46.57 -1.92
C GLU A 868 -4.01 -47.38 -3.21
N ASN A 869 -5.05 -47.11 -4.00
CA ASN A 869 -5.27 -47.75 -5.31
C ASN A 869 -5.96 -46.79 -6.30
N GLU A 870 -6.28 -47.28 -7.51
CA GLU A 870 -6.85 -46.47 -8.60
C GLU A 870 -8.18 -45.77 -8.25
N ASN A 871 -8.88 -46.22 -7.20
CA ASN A 871 -10.18 -45.68 -6.78
C ASN A 871 -10.08 -44.57 -5.74
N THR A 872 -8.92 -44.38 -5.10
CA THR A 872 -8.77 -43.45 -3.96
C THR A 872 -9.12 -42.01 -4.32
N ILE A 873 -8.62 -41.55 -5.47
CA ILE A 873 -8.73 -40.15 -5.94
C ILE A 873 -10.20 -39.72 -6.13
N PHE A 874 -11.07 -40.65 -6.53
CA PHE A 874 -12.50 -40.39 -6.73
C PHE A 874 -13.39 -40.94 -5.60
N SER A 875 -12.77 -41.32 -4.48
CA SER A 875 -13.50 -41.76 -3.29
C SER A 875 -14.29 -40.62 -2.65
N ASN A 876 -15.24 -40.97 -1.78
CA ASN A 876 -16.02 -40.00 -1.02
C ASN A 876 -15.21 -39.14 -0.04
N ASP A 877 -13.97 -39.53 0.27
CA ASP A 877 -13.07 -38.76 1.14
C ASP A 877 -12.35 -37.66 0.35
N VAL A 878 -11.80 -38.02 -0.81
CA VAL A 878 -11.04 -37.08 -1.66
C VAL A 878 -11.97 -36.17 -2.47
N LYS A 879 -12.99 -36.74 -3.11
CA LYS A 879 -14.00 -36.06 -3.95
C LYS A 879 -13.43 -35.22 -5.09
N LEU A 880 -12.32 -35.63 -5.70
CA LEU A 880 -11.70 -34.85 -6.78
C LEU A 880 -12.64 -34.68 -7.99
N GLN A 881 -13.53 -35.64 -8.26
CA GLN A 881 -14.48 -35.49 -9.37
C GLN A 881 -15.36 -34.24 -9.24
N ASN A 882 -15.78 -33.88 -8.02
CA ASN A 882 -16.62 -32.71 -7.82
C ASN A 882 -15.82 -31.42 -8.07
N ILE A 883 -14.54 -31.37 -7.64
CA ILE A 883 -13.65 -30.24 -7.92
C ILE A 883 -13.49 -30.04 -9.44
N LEU A 884 -13.23 -31.12 -10.18
CA LEU A 884 -13.09 -31.07 -11.65
C LEU A 884 -14.40 -30.63 -12.31
N ASP A 885 -15.53 -31.18 -11.89
CA ASP A 885 -16.84 -30.85 -12.46
C ASP A 885 -17.19 -29.37 -12.29
N HIS A 886 -16.98 -28.82 -11.09
CA HIS A 886 -17.27 -27.41 -10.84
C HIS A 886 -16.28 -26.47 -11.55
N ALA A 887 -14.99 -26.82 -11.55
CA ALA A 887 -13.98 -26.03 -12.28
C ALA A 887 -14.28 -25.98 -13.79
N ILE A 888 -14.71 -27.11 -14.37
CA ILE A 888 -15.12 -27.17 -15.78
C ILE A 888 -16.41 -26.39 -16.03
N MET A 889 -17.44 -26.56 -15.18
CA MET A 889 -18.71 -25.86 -15.30
C MET A 889 -18.54 -24.34 -15.25
N ASN A 890 -17.63 -23.86 -14.40
CA ASN A 890 -17.39 -22.43 -14.21
C ASN A 890 -16.37 -21.84 -15.20
N GLY A 891 -15.84 -22.65 -16.13
CA GLY A 891 -14.88 -22.20 -17.14
C GLY A 891 -13.47 -21.94 -16.59
N GLU A 892 -13.17 -22.44 -15.39
CA GLU A 892 -11.86 -22.32 -14.74
C GLU A 892 -10.88 -23.39 -15.25
N LEU A 893 -11.41 -24.51 -15.74
CA LEU A 893 -10.65 -25.61 -16.31
C LEU A 893 -11.27 -26.03 -17.64
N GLU A 894 -10.46 -26.13 -18.69
CA GLU A 894 -10.95 -26.68 -19.95
C GLU A 894 -11.35 -28.15 -19.78
N PRO A 895 -12.47 -28.61 -20.39
CA PRO A 895 -12.85 -30.00 -20.35
C PRO A 895 -11.69 -30.92 -20.78
N LEU A 896 -11.29 -31.84 -19.89
CA LEU A 896 -10.21 -32.78 -20.13
C LEU A 896 -10.52 -34.17 -19.57
N ILE A 897 -9.78 -35.18 -20.03
CA ILE A 897 -9.87 -36.56 -19.54
C ILE A 897 -8.87 -36.73 -18.39
N VAL A 898 -9.31 -37.31 -17.26
CA VAL A 898 -8.42 -37.65 -16.14
C VAL A 898 -8.39 -39.16 -15.93
N VAL A 899 -7.20 -39.75 -15.88
CA VAL A 899 -7.01 -41.20 -15.74
C VAL A 899 -6.28 -41.51 -14.46
N THR A 900 -6.80 -42.42 -13.65
CA THR A 900 -6.15 -42.87 -12.42
C THR A 900 -5.70 -44.32 -12.55
N PRO A 901 -4.44 -44.57 -12.97
CA PRO A 901 -3.88 -45.92 -13.00
C PRO A 901 -3.40 -46.36 -11.60
N THR A 902 -2.91 -47.59 -11.50
CA THR A 902 -2.29 -48.10 -10.27
C THR A 902 -0.94 -48.77 -10.53
N PHE A 903 0.05 -48.42 -9.71
CA PHE A 903 1.32 -49.16 -9.67
C PHE A 903 1.22 -50.45 -8.84
N ASN A 904 0.09 -50.75 -8.20
CA ASN A 904 -0.07 -51.96 -7.40
C ASN A 904 -0.24 -53.20 -8.28
N GLY A 905 0.27 -54.34 -7.82
CA GLY A 905 0.10 -55.64 -8.45
C GLY A 905 1.19 -55.97 -9.49
N GLY A 906 1.48 -57.26 -9.61
CA GLY A 906 2.56 -57.79 -10.45
C GLY A 906 3.95 -57.37 -9.97
N ASN A 907 4.89 -57.21 -10.91
CA ASN A 907 6.25 -56.72 -10.64
C ASN A 907 6.36 -55.17 -10.78
N CYS A 908 5.25 -54.47 -10.62
CA CYS A 908 5.19 -53.01 -10.72
C CYS A 908 5.41 -52.35 -9.36
N THR A 909 6.14 -51.24 -9.36
CA THR A 909 6.37 -50.35 -8.22
C THR A 909 6.23 -48.90 -8.66
N ALA A 910 6.18 -47.97 -7.71
CA ALA A 910 6.19 -46.54 -8.01
C ALA A 910 7.40 -46.12 -8.88
N GLN A 911 8.57 -46.75 -8.70
CA GLN A 911 9.78 -46.40 -9.46
C GLN A 911 9.79 -46.94 -10.90
N ASN A 912 9.13 -48.08 -11.18
CA ASN A 912 9.19 -48.71 -12.51
C ASN A 912 7.88 -48.62 -13.31
N PHE A 913 6.84 -48.00 -12.74
CA PHE A 913 5.53 -47.86 -13.39
C PHE A 913 5.61 -47.21 -14.78
N TYR A 914 6.59 -46.33 -15.04
CA TYR A 914 6.80 -45.70 -16.36
C TYR A 914 6.89 -46.73 -17.51
N GLN A 915 7.36 -47.95 -17.25
CA GLN A 915 7.42 -49.02 -18.25
C GLN A 915 6.02 -49.47 -18.68
N GLU A 916 5.15 -49.72 -17.70
CA GLU A 916 3.75 -50.10 -17.94
C GLU A 916 2.93 -48.93 -18.47
N PHE A 917 3.21 -47.72 -17.98
CA PHE A 917 2.60 -46.49 -18.46
C PHE A 917 2.79 -46.32 -19.97
N ARG A 918 4.05 -46.45 -20.42
CA ARG A 918 4.44 -46.29 -21.82
C ARG A 918 3.93 -47.42 -22.72
N GLN A 919 4.04 -48.68 -22.26
CA GLN A 919 3.76 -49.86 -23.10
C GLN A 919 2.29 -50.26 -23.14
N ASN A 920 1.54 -49.98 -22.07
CA ASN A 920 0.18 -50.49 -21.93
C ASN A 920 -0.85 -49.40 -21.58
N VAL A 921 -0.59 -48.53 -20.60
CA VAL A 921 -1.62 -47.58 -20.13
C VAL A 921 -1.95 -46.54 -21.20
N ILE A 922 -0.96 -45.81 -21.74
CA ILE A 922 -1.21 -44.80 -22.78
C ILE A 922 -1.85 -45.44 -24.03
N PRO A 923 -1.28 -46.52 -24.62
CA PRO A 923 -1.91 -47.15 -25.79
C PRO A 923 -3.33 -47.66 -25.52
N PHE A 924 -3.60 -48.23 -24.34
CA PHE A 924 -4.92 -48.75 -24.00
C PHE A 924 -5.97 -47.62 -23.87
N VAL A 925 -5.65 -46.55 -23.13
CA VAL A 925 -6.60 -45.46 -22.92
C VAL A 925 -6.81 -44.68 -24.21
N GLU A 926 -5.73 -44.30 -24.89
CA GLU A 926 -5.80 -43.38 -26.02
C GLU A 926 -6.19 -44.06 -27.35
N SER A 927 -6.26 -45.40 -27.39
CA SER A 927 -6.99 -46.10 -28.46
C SER A 927 -8.50 -46.10 -28.26
N LYS A 928 -8.99 -45.89 -27.03
CA LYS A 928 -10.41 -46.02 -26.67
C LYS A 928 -11.11 -44.67 -26.52
N TYR A 929 -10.40 -43.66 -26.04
CA TYR A 929 -10.94 -42.34 -25.74
C TYR A 929 -10.36 -41.29 -26.70
N SER A 930 -11.19 -40.34 -27.10
CA SER A 930 -10.81 -39.26 -28.02
C SER A 930 -9.81 -38.27 -27.39
N THR A 931 -8.53 -38.55 -27.61
CA THR A 931 -7.41 -37.65 -27.30
C THR A 931 -6.77 -37.13 -28.59
N TYR A 932 -5.83 -36.20 -28.47
CA TYR A 932 -5.03 -35.67 -29.57
C TYR A 932 -4.05 -36.69 -30.19
N ALA A 933 -3.91 -37.90 -29.64
CA ALA A 933 -3.14 -38.96 -30.30
C ALA A 933 -3.87 -39.45 -31.56
N GLU A 934 -3.24 -39.33 -32.72
CA GLU A 934 -3.78 -39.84 -33.98
C GLU A 934 -3.60 -41.36 -34.13
N SER A 935 -2.61 -41.94 -33.46
CA SER A 935 -2.40 -43.39 -33.38
C SER A 935 -1.69 -43.77 -32.09
N THR A 936 -1.79 -45.04 -31.70
CA THR A 936 -1.10 -45.60 -30.53
C THR A 936 0.28 -46.16 -30.86
N THR A 937 0.83 -45.80 -32.02
CA THR A 937 2.24 -46.07 -32.34
C THR A 937 3.14 -45.17 -31.49
N PRO A 938 4.40 -45.54 -31.24
CA PRO A 938 5.33 -44.69 -30.51
C PRO A 938 5.45 -43.26 -31.07
N GLN A 939 5.44 -43.11 -32.38
CA GLN A 939 5.50 -41.82 -33.07
C GLN A 939 4.20 -41.03 -32.91
N GLY A 940 3.04 -41.70 -33.02
CA GLY A 940 1.74 -41.05 -32.83
C GLY A 940 1.53 -40.55 -31.41
N ILE A 941 1.96 -41.32 -30.40
CA ILE A 941 1.89 -40.92 -28.99
C ILE A 941 2.85 -39.75 -28.71
N ALA A 942 4.07 -39.80 -29.26
CA ALA A 942 5.05 -38.72 -29.12
C ALA A 942 4.58 -37.42 -29.80
N ALA A 943 3.92 -37.51 -30.96
CA ALA A 943 3.42 -36.34 -31.69
C ALA A 943 2.37 -35.55 -30.90
N SER A 944 1.62 -36.20 -30.00
CA SER A 944 0.59 -35.56 -29.18
C SER A 944 1.04 -35.24 -27.75
N ARG A 945 2.35 -35.24 -27.45
CA ARG A 945 2.89 -35.08 -26.08
C ARG A 945 2.48 -33.78 -25.39
N MET A 946 2.30 -32.70 -26.15
CA MET A 946 1.84 -31.39 -25.66
C MET A 946 0.35 -31.38 -25.24
N HIS A 947 -0.36 -32.50 -25.40
CA HIS A 947 -1.73 -32.68 -24.92
C HIS A 947 -1.80 -33.73 -23.79
N ARG A 948 -0.66 -34.07 -23.19
CA ARG A 948 -0.54 -35.11 -22.16
C ARG A 948 0.23 -34.63 -20.93
N GLY A 949 -0.40 -34.78 -19.78
CA GLY A 949 0.21 -34.52 -18.48
C GLY A 949 0.20 -35.72 -17.54
N PHE A 950 1.11 -35.74 -16.57
CA PHE A 950 1.22 -36.77 -15.54
C PHE A 950 1.46 -36.14 -14.17
N GLY A 951 0.75 -36.58 -13.14
CA GLY A 951 0.98 -36.17 -11.76
C GLY A 951 0.71 -37.27 -10.75
N GLY A 952 0.97 -37.00 -9.48
CA GLY A 952 0.66 -37.94 -8.41
C GLY A 952 1.05 -37.46 -7.03
N PHE A 953 0.44 -38.06 -6.02
CA PHE A 953 0.62 -37.71 -4.61
C PHE A 953 1.52 -38.71 -3.87
N SER A 954 2.44 -38.25 -3.01
CA SER A 954 3.27 -39.10 -2.16
C SER A 954 4.15 -40.05 -3.00
N MET A 955 3.99 -41.38 -2.89
CA MET A 955 4.62 -42.34 -3.82
C MET A 955 4.19 -42.13 -5.29
N GLY A 956 3.03 -41.51 -5.55
CA GLY A 956 2.63 -41.03 -6.87
C GLY A 956 3.44 -39.81 -7.33
N GLY A 957 3.89 -38.94 -6.41
CA GLY A 957 4.82 -37.84 -6.70
C GLY A 957 6.19 -38.37 -7.09
N LEU A 958 6.69 -39.37 -6.37
CA LEU A 958 7.86 -40.16 -6.77
C LEU A 958 7.70 -40.77 -8.17
N THR A 959 6.54 -41.39 -8.44
CA THR A 959 6.22 -41.97 -9.75
C THR A 959 6.28 -40.91 -10.85
N THR A 960 5.80 -39.69 -10.58
CA THR A 960 5.82 -38.56 -11.54
C THR A 960 7.24 -38.22 -11.96
N TRP A 961 8.21 -38.19 -11.04
CA TRP A 961 9.61 -37.95 -11.36
C TRP A 961 10.22 -39.06 -12.23
N TYR A 962 9.90 -40.33 -11.94
CA TYR A 962 10.35 -41.45 -12.79
C TYR A 962 9.69 -41.42 -14.18
N VAL A 963 8.43 -41.00 -14.28
CA VAL A 963 7.77 -40.80 -15.58
C VAL A 963 8.41 -39.64 -16.34
N MET A 964 8.74 -38.52 -15.69
CA MET A 964 9.46 -37.42 -16.33
C MET A 964 10.79 -37.91 -16.92
N VAL A 965 11.65 -38.50 -16.09
CA VAL A 965 13.00 -38.91 -16.53
C VAL A 965 12.98 -39.97 -17.65
N ASN A 966 11.91 -40.76 -17.78
CA ASN A 966 11.84 -41.87 -18.73
C ASN A 966 10.80 -41.70 -19.85
N CYS A 967 9.96 -40.67 -19.83
CA CYS A 967 8.85 -40.49 -20.76
C CYS A 967 8.66 -39.02 -21.21
N LEU A 968 9.70 -38.18 -21.17
CA LEU A 968 9.69 -36.82 -21.72
C LEU A 968 9.28 -36.77 -23.20
N ASP A 969 9.55 -37.83 -23.96
CA ASP A 969 9.12 -37.97 -25.36
C ASP A 969 7.61 -38.17 -25.51
N TYR A 970 6.91 -38.63 -24.46
CA TYR A 970 5.46 -38.90 -24.48
C TYR A 970 4.65 -37.91 -23.64
N VAL A 971 5.25 -37.23 -22.66
CA VAL A 971 4.54 -36.34 -21.73
C VAL A 971 5.25 -34.99 -21.69
N ALA A 972 4.48 -33.91 -21.78
CA ALA A 972 5.01 -32.55 -21.67
C ALA A 972 4.82 -31.95 -20.27
N TYR A 973 3.72 -32.28 -19.59
CA TYR A 973 3.36 -31.63 -18.33
C TYR A 973 3.47 -32.56 -17.12
N PHE A 974 4.12 -32.12 -16.04
CA PHE A 974 4.40 -32.93 -14.87
C PHE A 974 3.97 -32.23 -13.57
N MET A 975 3.23 -32.95 -12.72
CA MET A 975 2.69 -32.41 -11.46
C MET A 975 3.04 -33.32 -10.26
N PRO A 976 4.28 -33.25 -9.74
CA PRO A 976 4.67 -34.00 -8.55
C PRO A 976 4.08 -33.33 -7.28
N LEU A 977 3.27 -34.07 -6.52
CA LEU A 977 2.58 -33.58 -5.34
C LEU A 977 3.09 -34.30 -4.08
N SER A 978 3.67 -33.55 -3.14
CA SER A 978 4.18 -34.04 -1.85
C SER A 978 5.05 -35.30 -1.98
N GLY A 979 6.05 -35.30 -2.87
CA GLY A 979 6.97 -36.41 -3.07
C GLY A 979 8.21 -36.03 -3.88
N ASP A 980 9.39 -36.43 -3.40
CA ASP A 980 10.69 -36.18 -4.02
C ASP A 980 11.14 -37.34 -4.91
N TYR A 981 12.19 -37.13 -5.70
CA TYR A 981 12.80 -38.13 -6.56
C TYR A 981 13.82 -38.97 -5.77
N TRP A 982 13.73 -40.30 -5.81
CA TRP A 982 14.60 -41.18 -5.00
C TRP A 982 15.87 -41.66 -5.70
N TYR A 983 16.20 -41.13 -6.88
CA TYR A 983 17.45 -41.44 -7.54
C TYR A 983 18.53 -40.41 -7.19
N GLY A 984 19.62 -40.88 -6.57
CA GLY A 984 20.71 -40.03 -6.06
C GLY A 984 20.70 -39.90 -4.54
N ASN A 985 21.83 -39.49 -3.96
CA ASN A 985 22.00 -39.42 -2.50
C ASN A 985 21.88 -37.98 -1.96
N SER A 986 21.83 -36.97 -2.84
CA SER A 986 21.70 -35.56 -2.49
C SER A 986 20.64 -34.84 -3.37
N PRO A 987 20.12 -33.68 -2.93
CA PRO A 987 19.23 -32.86 -3.76
C PRO A 987 19.82 -32.49 -5.12
N GLN A 988 21.13 -32.24 -5.18
CA GLN A 988 21.86 -31.94 -6.41
C GLN A 988 21.93 -33.15 -7.35
N ASP A 989 22.18 -34.36 -6.82
CA ASP A 989 22.17 -35.58 -7.64
C ASP A 989 20.81 -35.80 -8.32
N LYS A 990 19.73 -35.55 -7.57
CA LYS A 990 18.35 -35.65 -8.06
C LYS A 990 18.10 -34.64 -9.18
N ALA A 991 18.40 -33.36 -8.95
CA ALA A 991 18.21 -32.29 -9.92
C ALA A 991 19.06 -32.51 -11.19
N ASN A 992 20.32 -32.91 -11.04
CA ASN A 992 21.21 -33.23 -12.15
C ASN A 992 20.71 -34.43 -12.97
N SER A 993 20.21 -35.47 -12.32
CA SER A 993 19.63 -36.63 -13.02
C SER A 993 18.43 -36.25 -13.89
N ILE A 994 17.59 -35.33 -13.42
CA ILE A 994 16.46 -34.79 -14.19
C ILE A 994 16.98 -33.95 -15.37
N ALA A 995 17.94 -33.05 -15.13
CA ALA A 995 18.54 -32.24 -16.20
C ALA A 995 19.26 -33.08 -17.26
N GLU A 996 19.93 -34.17 -16.87
CA GLU A 996 20.51 -35.13 -17.80
C GLU A 996 19.45 -35.83 -18.65
N ALA A 997 18.29 -36.15 -18.08
CA ALA A 997 17.18 -36.72 -18.83
C ALA A 997 16.64 -35.74 -19.89
N ILE A 998 16.50 -34.46 -19.52
CA ILE A 998 16.13 -33.38 -20.44
C ILE A 998 17.18 -33.25 -21.55
N ASN A 999 18.47 -33.20 -21.21
CA ASN A 999 19.55 -33.13 -22.19
C ASN A 999 19.52 -34.31 -23.17
N ARG A 1000 19.28 -35.54 -22.68
CA ARG A 1000 19.16 -36.73 -23.53
C ARG A 1000 17.94 -36.67 -24.46
N SER A 1001 16.86 -35.99 -24.05
CA SER A 1001 15.66 -35.82 -24.87
C SER A 1001 15.84 -34.82 -26.01
N GLY A 1002 16.75 -33.85 -25.85
CA GLY A 1002 16.96 -32.76 -26.82
C GLY A 1002 15.87 -31.69 -26.81
N LEU A 1003 14.92 -31.75 -25.87
CA LEU A 1003 13.81 -30.79 -25.75
C LEU A 1003 14.29 -29.43 -25.21
N SER A 1004 13.73 -28.36 -25.76
CA SER A 1004 13.90 -27.01 -25.26
C SER A 1004 13.01 -26.75 -24.03
N LYS A 1005 13.29 -25.67 -23.29
CA LYS A 1005 12.52 -25.29 -22.08
C LYS A 1005 11.03 -25.05 -22.34
N ARG A 1006 10.67 -24.75 -23.58
CA ARG A 1006 9.28 -24.46 -23.99
C ARG A 1006 8.51 -25.73 -24.36
N GLU A 1007 9.08 -26.91 -24.09
CA GLU A 1007 8.51 -28.19 -24.47
C GLU A 1007 8.31 -29.14 -23.28
N TYR A 1008 8.64 -28.76 -22.05
CA TYR A 1008 8.32 -29.54 -20.86
C TYR A 1008 8.05 -28.61 -19.69
N PHE A 1009 7.05 -28.93 -18.88
CA PHE A 1009 6.52 -28.05 -17.85
C PHE A 1009 6.33 -28.81 -16.55
N VAL A 1010 6.81 -28.25 -15.43
CA VAL A 1010 6.74 -28.89 -14.12
C VAL A 1010 6.07 -27.94 -13.13
N PHE A 1011 4.92 -28.34 -12.60
CA PHE A 1011 4.24 -27.63 -11.52
C PHE A 1011 4.19 -28.53 -10.28
N ALA A 1012 5.16 -28.33 -9.39
CA ALA A 1012 5.30 -29.09 -8.17
C ALA A 1012 4.50 -28.44 -7.03
N ALA A 1013 3.94 -29.23 -6.11
CA ALA A 1013 3.25 -28.67 -4.94
C ALA A 1013 3.34 -29.54 -3.69
N THR A 1014 3.32 -28.91 -2.51
CA THR A 1014 3.31 -29.59 -1.20
C THR A 1014 2.81 -28.64 -0.10
N GLY A 1015 2.48 -29.16 1.08
CA GLY A 1015 2.25 -28.34 2.28
C GLY A 1015 3.53 -27.99 3.03
N SER A 1016 3.54 -26.87 3.76
CA SER A 1016 4.69 -26.46 4.59
C SER A 1016 4.88 -27.34 5.84
N GLU A 1017 3.85 -28.04 6.28
CA GLU A 1017 3.88 -29.03 7.38
C GLU A 1017 3.78 -30.47 6.87
N ASP A 1018 3.88 -30.67 5.55
CA ASP A 1018 3.87 -31.99 4.94
C ASP A 1018 5.20 -32.71 5.23
N ILE A 1019 5.12 -33.99 5.59
CA ILE A 1019 6.31 -34.82 5.86
C ILE A 1019 7.26 -34.91 4.65
N ALA A 1020 6.75 -34.71 3.44
CA ALA A 1020 7.54 -34.72 2.21
C ALA A 1020 8.29 -33.40 1.98
N TYR A 1021 7.89 -32.30 2.63
CA TYR A 1021 8.46 -30.95 2.41
C TYR A 1021 9.97 -30.93 2.62
N ALA A 1022 10.45 -31.55 3.71
CA ALA A 1022 11.86 -31.57 4.07
C ALA A 1022 12.76 -32.25 3.01
N ASN A 1023 12.21 -33.17 2.21
CA ASN A 1023 12.94 -33.86 1.16
C ASN A 1023 12.71 -33.23 -0.23
N MET A 1024 11.50 -32.74 -0.47
CA MET A 1024 11.09 -32.16 -1.74
C MET A 1024 11.65 -30.75 -1.93
N ASN A 1025 11.58 -29.88 -0.92
CA ASN A 1025 12.03 -28.48 -1.03
C ASN A 1025 13.52 -28.37 -1.41
N PRO A 1026 14.46 -29.10 -0.79
CA PRO A 1026 15.86 -29.05 -1.22
C PRO A 1026 16.09 -29.47 -2.67
N GLN A 1027 15.34 -30.46 -3.18
CA GLN A 1027 15.42 -30.86 -4.60
C GLN A 1027 14.93 -29.74 -5.51
N ILE A 1028 13.81 -29.10 -5.16
CA ILE A 1028 13.27 -27.97 -5.92
C ILE A 1028 14.26 -26.80 -5.96
N GLU A 1029 14.86 -26.44 -4.82
CA GLU A 1029 15.87 -25.38 -4.77
C GLU A 1029 17.10 -25.72 -5.63
N ALA A 1030 17.52 -26.99 -5.65
CA ALA A 1030 18.59 -27.43 -6.55
C ALA A 1030 18.18 -27.34 -8.03
N MET A 1031 16.92 -27.61 -8.37
CA MET A 1031 16.40 -27.46 -9.74
C MET A 1031 16.32 -25.98 -10.16
N LYS A 1032 15.91 -25.06 -9.28
CA LYS A 1032 15.88 -23.60 -9.58
C LYS A 1032 17.22 -23.04 -10.01
N ALA A 1033 18.32 -23.64 -9.53
CA ALA A 1033 19.68 -23.21 -9.87
C ALA A 1033 20.17 -23.75 -11.23
N LEU A 1034 19.45 -24.68 -11.86
CA LEU A 1034 19.86 -25.27 -13.13
C LEU A 1034 19.30 -24.47 -14.31
N PRO A 1035 20.10 -24.29 -15.38
CA PRO A 1035 19.70 -23.51 -16.54
C PRO A 1035 18.58 -24.18 -17.34
N HIS A 1036 18.09 -25.36 -16.95
CA HIS A 1036 16.97 -26.07 -17.58
C HIS A 1036 15.60 -25.55 -17.12
N PHE A 1037 15.55 -24.85 -15.98
CA PHE A 1037 14.30 -24.46 -15.35
C PHE A 1037 14.21 -22.94 -15.21
N ASP A 1038 13.23 -22.35 -15.88
CA ASP A 1038 12.86 -20.95 -15.73
C ASP A 1038 11.71 -20.88 -14.72
N TYR A 1039 12.00 -20.36 -13.53
CA TYR A 1039 11.11 -20.44 -12.38
C TYR A 1039 9.99 -19.39 -12.43
N THR A 1040 8.80 -19.82 -12.88
CA THR A 1040 7.56 -19.06 -12.85
C THR A 1040 6.39 -20.01 -13.12
N SER A 1041 5.23 -19.72 -12.52
CA SER A 1041 3.98 -20.39 -12.89
C SER A 1041 3.43 -19.89 -14.23
N ASP A 1042 3.99 -18.80 -14.78
CA ASP A 1042 3.65 -18.36 -16.13
C ASP A 1042 4.36 -19.22 -17.16
N PHE A 1043 3.72 -20.32 -17.53
CA PHE A 1043 4.25 -21.24 -18.51
C PHE A 1043 4.26 -20.68 -19.93
N SER A 1044 3.77 -19.46 -20.21
CA SER A 1044 4.09 -18.73 -21.44
C SER A 1044 5.52 -18.15 -21.44
N LYS A 1045 6.15 -18.01 -20.26
CA LYS A 1045 7.49 -17.42 -20.09
C LYS A 1045 8.52 -18.36 -19.48
N GLY A 1046 8.09 -19.26 -18.60
CA GLY A 1046 8.94 -20.26 -17.98
C GLY A 1046 8.37 -21.67 -18.08
N ASN A 1047 8.87 -22.56 -17.25
CA ASN A 1047 8.54 -23.98 -17.35
C ASN A 1047 8.61 -24.76 -16.03
N PHE A 1048 8.83 -24.07 -14.92
CA PHE A 1048 8.97 -24.69 -13.61
C PHE A 1048 8.37 -23.83 -12.51
N TYR A 1049 7.53 -24.42 -11.68
CA TYR A 1049 7.00 -23.75 -10.50
C TYR A 1049 6.84 -24.69 -9.31
N PHE A 1050 6.93 -24.12 -8.10
CA PHE A 1050 6.74 -24.85 -6.85
C PHE A 1050 5.80 -24.09 -5.91
N LEU A 1051 4.65 -24.69 -5.65
CA LEU A 1051 3.61 -24.16 -4.78
C LEU A 1051 3.74 -24.77 -3.37
N VAL A 1052 3.85 -23.92 -2.35
CA VAL A 1052 3.89 -24.36 -0.94
C VAL A 1052 2.64 -23.87 -0.22
N ALA A 1053 1.79 -24.79 0.22
CA ALA A 1053 0.57 -24.47 0.95
C ALA A 1053 0.84 -24.31 2.45
N PRO A 1054 0.62 -23.12 3.05
CA PRO A 1054 0.90 -22.88 4.47
C PRO A 1054 0.04 -23.75 5.38
N GLY A 1055 0.66 -24.42 6.36
CA GLY A 1055 -0.02 -25.23 7.38
C GLY A 1055 -0.63 -26.54 6.87
N ALA A 1056 -0.52 -26.86 5.58
CA ALA A 1056 -1.07 -28.09 5.02
C ALA A 1056 -0.15 -29.29 5.33
N THR A 1057 -0.77 -30.44 5.62
CA THR A 1057 -0.10 -31.69 6.00
C THR A 1057 -0.31 -32.79 4.95
N HIS A 1058 0.31 -33.96 5.14
CA HIS A 1058 0.35 -35.05 4.15
C HIS A 1058 -0.99 -35.80 3.97
N TRP A 1059 -1.96 -35.16 3.34
CA TRP A 1059 -3.32 -35.69 3.16
C TRP A 1059 -4.02 -35.19 1.90
N TRP A 1060 -4.80 -36.07 1.25
CA TRP A 1060 -5.53 -35.78 0.02
C TRP A 1060 -6.50 -34.60 0.08
N GLY A 1061 -7.05 -34.30 1.26
CA GLY A 1061 -7.95 -33.16 1.41
C GLY A 1061 -7.26 -31.81 1.18
N TYR A 1062 -5.93 -31.73 1.36
CA TYR A 1062 -5.14 -30.59 0.91
C TYR A 1062 -4.70 -30.73 -0.55
N VAL A 1063 -4.30 -31.94 -0.96
CA VAL A 1063 -3.75 -32.20 -2.30
C VAL A 1063 -4.73 -31.91 -3.43
N ARG A 1064 -6.03 -32.17 -3.23
CA ARG A 1064 -7.07 -31.82 -4.22
C ARG A 1064 -7.09 -30.32 -4.55
N HIS A 1065 -6.68 -29.47 -3.61
CA HIS A 1065 -6.58 -28.03 -3.82
C HIS A 1065 -5.31 -27.67 -4.60
N TYR A 1066 -4.21 -28.41 -4.42
CA TYR A 1066 -3.02 -28.24 -5.26
C TYR A 1066 -3.34 -28.54 -6.73
N ILE A 1067 -4.14 -29.58 -6.99
CA ILE A 1067 -4.60 -29.95 -8.33
C ILE A 1067 -5.50 -28.86 -8.91
N TYR A 1068 -6.40 -28.29 -8.10
CA TYR A 1068 -7.25 -27.18 -8.51
C TYR A 1068 -6.45 -25.95 -8.95
N ASP A 1069 -5.38 -25.61 -8.23
CA ASP A 1069 -4.52 -24.48 -8.59
C ASP A 1069 -3.62 -24.78 -9.80
N ALA A 1070 -3.06 -25.99 -9.88
CA ALA A 1070 -2.03 -26.31 -10.87
C ALA A 1070 -2.57 -26.78 -12.23
N LEU A 1071 -3.66 -27.55 -12.25
CA LEU A 1071 -4.15 -28.18 -13.50
C LEU A 1071 -4.63 -27.18 -14.57
N PRO A 1072 -5.29 -26.04 -14.22
CA PRO A 1072 -5.68 -25.04 -15.21
C PRO A 1072 -4.51 -24.45 -16.02
N TYR A 1073 -3.30 -24.49 -15.47
CA TYR A 1073 -2.08 -23.92 -16.07
C TYR A 1073 -1.46 -24.83 -17.13
N PHE A 1074 -2.00 -26.02 -17.36
CA PHE A 1074 -1.44 -26.96 -18.34
C PHE A 1074 -2.13 -26.80 -19.70
N PHE A 1075 -1.40 -27.10 -20.77
CA PHE A 1075 -1.89 -27.24 -22.15
C PHE A 1075 -2.17 -25.93 -22.93
N HIS A 1076 -1.45 -24.83 -22.65
CA HIS A 1076 -1.65 -23.55 -23.36
C HIS A 1076 -0.44 -23.05 -24.16
N GLU A 1077 0.63 -23.85 -24.23
CA GLU A 1077 1.83 -23.63 -25.05
C GLU A 1077 1.78 -24.43 -26.34
#